data_AF-A0A7V7D8M6-F1
#
_entry.id   AF-A0A7V7D8M6-F1
#
_cell.length_a   1.000
_cell.length_b   1.000
_cell.length_c   1.000
_cell.angle_alpha   90.00
_cell.angle_beta   90.00
_cell.angle_gamma   90.00
#
_symmetry.space_group_name_H-M   'P 1'
#
loop_
_entity.id
_entity.type
_entity.pdbx_description
1 polymer ?
#
loop_
_entity_poly.entity_id
_entity_poly.type
_entity_poly.pdbx_seq_one_letter_code
_entity_poly.pdbx_strand_id
1 'polypeptide(L)'
;MKKAILLNLVVLLVFSGLAPAATRLVPDEYATIQDAIDAAVDGDMVIVAPATYTGNGNRDIDFGGKAITIRSENGPETCIIDCNGIEDEPHRGFYFHKGEDANSALSGFTITNGYAHHGGGIYCENSSPTITNFTFRNNWANSGGGIYTDRSYSTLLNCIFNSNFAEYRGGGMYNSYGRPTLTNCMLSGNSTRVNSPASTGGGMFNYGSSPTLTNCTFSNNSAGGSGGMYNFGGRPTLSNCTFIGNSARVVGAGGMRNTGSNPILTNCTFSGNSAHDKGGGMYNNDNSPILINCIFSGNLARGVGGGIRNYKSSPTLTNCTFSGNWGGITGGGIANSNNSRPTLTNCTFASNSAPNGNALACYAPYHNVAPSNLQIINCILWDGGDEIWNDDNSTITITYSNIQGSWPGESNIDADPLFVEPGYWDANGVWIEGDYHLLVDSPCIDAGDPDYVAEPNETDLDGKPRVIGGLIDIGAYELNHIPVADAGPEKVVECVCNTNDGTKVTLDGTGSYDTDGDLLTYTWTGPFVESPAQGATPTVTLEDGCPGEYVITLVVNDGTEDSAPNDVMITVVDTTTPEFALSVNPTTLWPPNHKMVKITPTWTVSDKCDAMPGVSLVSISINESNTKGNGRTDDDVKIGDDGSIYLRAERSGKGSDRIYTITYQAVDNSGNATVRSATVTVPHDQR
;
A
#
# COMPACT_ATOMS: atom_id res chain seq x y z
N MET A 1 40.73 29.10 59.06
CA MET A 1 40.16 28.53 57.81
C MET A 1 38.85 29.26 57.50
N LYS A 2 38.58 29.43 56.20
CA LYS A 2 37.87 30.55 55.57
C LYS A 2 36.45 30.84 56.07
N LYS A 3 36.18 32.13 56.34
CA LYS A 3 34.85 32.74 56.42
C LYS A 3 34.26 32.84 55.01
N ALA A 4 33.08 32.29 54.77
CA ALA A 4 32.30 32.54 53.57
C ALA A 4 31.48 33.83 53.77
N ILE A 5 31.74 34.82 52.91
CA ILE A 5 30.96 36.05 52.79
C ILE A 5 29.79 35.72 51.87
N LEU A 6 28.56 35.75 52.39
CA LEU A 6 27.35 35.81 51.58
C LEU A 6 27.26 37.23 51.00
N LEU A 7 27.62 37.38 49.72
CA LEU A 7 27.36 38.60 48.96
C LEU A 7 25.96 38.45 48.35
N ASN A 8 24.99 39.24 48.85
CA ASN A 8 23.68 39.39 48.22
C ASN A 8 23.87 40.03 46.84
N LEU A 9 23.92 39.21 45.79
CA LEU A 9 23.73 39.65 44.42
C LEU A 9 22.22 39.58 44.13
N VAL A 10 21.54 40.71 44.27
CA VAL A 10 20.22 40.91 43.65
C VAL A 10 20.47 40.92 42.15
N VAL A 11 20.31 39.78 41.49
CA VAL A 11 20.16 39.72 40.04
C VAL A 11 18.80 40.36 39.75
N LEU A 12 18.85 41.60 39.28
CA LEU A 12 17.70 42.25 38.66
C LEU A 12 17.43 41.47 37.36
N LEU A 13 16.59 40.44 37.45
CA LEU A 13 15.97 39.80 36.29
C LEU A 13 15.06 40.86 35.67
N VAL A 14 15.63 41.67 34.78
CA VAL A 14 14.85 42.38 33.79
C VAL A 14 14.25 41.30 32.91
N PHE A 15 13.02 40.88 33.23
CA PHE A 15 12.12 40.35 32.21
C PHE A 15 11.92 41.52 31.24
N SER A 16 12.78 41.62 30.23
CA SER A 16 12.41 42.30 29.00
C SER A 16 11.23 41.49 28.48
N GLY A 17 10.01 42.01 28.72
CA GLY A 17 8.82 41.44 28.15
C GLY A 17 9.06 41.28 26.66
N LEU A 18 9.09 40.04 26.17
CA LEU A 18 8.90 39.79 24.75
C LEU A 18 7.55 40.43 24.44
N ALA A 19 7.60 41.56 23.72
CA ALA A 19 6.40 42.09 23.11
C ALA A 19 5.78 40.96 22.29
N PRO A 20 4.45 40.77 22.30
CA PRO A 20 3.82 39.79 21.43
C PRO A 20 4.22 40.12 19.99
N ALA A 21 4.54 39.06 19.21
CA ALA A 21 4.85 39.17 17.78
C ALA A 21 3.85 40.10 17.09
N ALA A 22 4.34 41.21 16.54
CA ALA A 22 3.49 42.19 15.89
C ALA A 22 3.19 41.74 14.45
N THR A 23 1.99 42.07 13.98
CA THR A 23 1.64 41.97 12.56
C THR A 23 1.81 43.34 11.91
N ARG A 24 2.46 43.38 10.75
CA ARG A 24 2.73 44.58 9.96
C ARG A 24 2.10 44.44 8.59
N LEU A 25 1.34 45.44 8.16
CA LEU A 25 0.55 45.37 6.93
C LEU A 25 1.17 46.21 5.81
N VAL A 26 1.32 45.61 4.62
CA VAL A 26 1.77 46.27 3.39
C VAL A 26 0.64 46.17 2.35
N PRO A 27 0.17 47.28 1.75
CA PRO A 27 0.69 48.64 1.88
C PRO A 27 0.03 49.50 2.98
N ASP A 28 -0.92 48.95 3.75
CA ASP A 28 -1.80 49.73 4.63
C ASP A 28 -1.07 50.49 5.75
N GLU A 29 -0.07 49.87 6.40
CA GLU A 29 0.75 50.49 7.45
C GLU A 29 2.11 50.95 6.94
N TYR A 30 2.67 50.22 5.97
CA TYR A 30 3.99 50.47 5.39
C TYR A 30 3.89 50.48 3.88
N ALA A 31 4.43 51.53 3.24
CA ALA A 31 4.32 51.70 1.78
C ALA A 31 5.05 50.61 0.98
N THR A 32 6.11 50.02 1.54
CA THR A 32 6.92 48.98 0.89
C THR A 32 7.17 47.80 1.81
N ILE A 33 7.54 46.66 1.22
CA ILE A 33 7.88 45.45 1.96
C ILE A 33 9.12 45.69 2.83
N GLN A 34 10.15 46.35 2.30
CA GLN A 34 11.37 46.65 3.05
C GLN A 34 11.10 47.56 4.25
N ASP A 35 10.25 48.60 4.11
CA ASP A 35 9.92 49.48 5.24
C ASP A 35 9.27 48.70 6.41
N ALA A 36 8.43 47.72 6.09
CA ALA A 36 7.83 46.83 7.09
C ALA A 36 8.88 45.93 7.77
N ILE A 37 9.83 45.39 7.00
CA ILE A 37 10.94 44.57 7.52
C ILE A 37 11.88 45.40 8.40
N ASP A 38 12.16 46.64 8.03
CA ASP A 38 13.05 47.54 8.77
C ASP A 38 12.46 47.92 10.13
N ALA A 39 11.12 48.01 10.22
CA ALA A 39 10.41 48.21 11.47
C ALA A 39 10.20 46.93 12.29
N ALA A 40 10.37 45.75 11.69
CA ALA A 40 10.15 44.47 12.34
C ALA A 40 11.30 44.05 13.27
N VAL A 41 10.95 43.29 14.30
CA VAL A 41 11.89 42.57 15.17
C VAL A 41 11.63 41.06 15.06
N ASP A 42 12.58 40.24 15.54
CA ASP A 42 12.45 38.79 15.50
C ASP A 42 11.11 38.31 16.09
N GLY A 43 10.47 37.38 15.39
CA GLY A 43 9.13 36.86 15.70
C GLY A 43 7.97 37.60 15.03
N ASP A 44 8.17 38.82 14.52
CA ASP A 44 7.13 39.58 13.83
C ASP A 44 6.68 38.90 12.51
N MET A 45 5.48 39.27 12.08
CA MET A 45 4.91 38.87 10.79
C MET A 45 4.62 40.08 9.91
N VAL A 46 5.07 40.04 8.66
CA VAL A 46 4.70 41.00 7.60
C VAL A 46 3.66 40.33 6.71
N ILE A 47 2.46 40.91 6.62
CA ILE A 47 1.39 40.49 5.70
C ILE A 47 1.34 41.46 4.52
N VAL A 48 1.43 40.91 3.31
CA VAL A 48 1.43 41.67 2.07
C VAL A 48 0.12 41.45 1.31
N ALA A 49 -0.63 42.53 1.09
CA ALA A 49 -1.91 42.50 0.39
C ALA A 49 -1.73 42.21 -1.12
N PRO A 50 -2.78 41.73 -1.82
CA PRO A 50 -2.73 41.46 -3.26
C PRO A 50 -2.37 42.70 -4.09
N ALA A 51 -1.23 42.66 -4.78
CA ALA A 51 -0.83 43.66 -5.76
C ALA A 51 0.39 43.18 -6.57
N THR A 52 0.77 43.98 -7.57
CA THR A 52 2.10 43.91 -8.20
C THR A 52 3.00 44.96 -7.55
N TYR A 53 4.02 44.50 -6.84
CA TYR A 53 5.02 45.32 -6.15
C TYR A 53 6.25 45.51 -7.05
N THR A 54 6.62 46.77 -7.27
CA THR A 54 7.75 47.20 -8.11
C THR A 54 8.53 48.32 -7.44
N GLY A 55 9.74 48.60 -7.96
CA GLY A 55 10.55 49.73 -7.52
C GLY A 55 11.26 49.51 -6.18
N ASN A 56 11.97 50.55 -5.73
CA ASN A 56 12.78 50.52 -4.52
C ASN A 56 11.92 50.18 -3.28
N GLY A 57 12.45 49.31 -2.40
CA GLY A 57 11.76 48.79 -1.21
C GLY A 57 10.88 47.57 -1.48
N ASN A 58 10.66 47.20 -2.74
CA ASN A 58 9.87 46.04 -3.15
C ASN A 58 10.65 45.04 -4.02
N ARG A 59 11.94 45.31 -4.25
CA ARG A 59 12.92 44.46 -4.93
C ARG A 59 14.24 44.55 -4.16
N ASP A 60 15.10 43.56 -4.34
CA ASP A 60 16.32 43.34 -3.55
C ASP A 60 16.05 43.37 -2.04
N ILE A 61 14.93 42.76 -1.64
CA ILE A 61 14.43 42.77 -0.28
C ILE A 61 15.39 41.95 0.62
N ASP A 62 15.83 42.56 1.72
CA ASP A 62 16.78 42.01 2.68
C ASP A 62 16.13 41.88 4.06
N PHE A 63 16.19 40.68 4.65
CA PHE A 63 15.69 40.41 6.00
C PHE A 63 16.57 41.06 7.07
N GLY A 64 17.85 41.27 6.78
CA GLY A 64 18.83 41.84 7.70
C GLY A 64 19.21 40.87 8.83
N GLY A 65 19.15 39.56 8.58
CA GLY A 65 19.42 38.53 9.58
C GLY A 65 18.27 38.26 10.55
N LYS A 66 17.10 38.84 10.33
CA LYS A 66 15.95 38.73 11.24
C LYS A 66 15.20 37.40 11.06
N ALA A 67 14.75 36.84 12.18
CA ALA A 67 13.87 35.68 12.25
C ALA A 67 12.40 36.12 12.20
N ILE A 68 11.94 36.58 11.03
CA ILE A 68 10.58 37.08 10.80
C ILE A 68 9.85 36.24 9.75
N THR A 69 8.52 36.29 9.76
CA THR A 69 7.70 35.68 8.71
C THR A 69 7.15 36.75 7.78
N ILE A 70 7.40 36.61 6.47
CA ILE A 70 6.77 37.44 5.44
C ILE A 70 5.83 36.54 4.63
N ARG A 71 4.55 36.90 4.55
CA ARG A 71 3.58 36.15 3.74
C ARG A 71 2.67 37.05 2.94
N SER A 72 2.25 36.58 1.78
CA SER A 72 1.11 37.19 1.11
C SER A 72 -0.19 36.87 1.86
N GLU A 73 -1.19 37.71 1.63
CA GLU A 73 -2.54 37.48 2.14
C GLU A 73 -3.26 36.37 1.36
N ASN A 74 -3.19 36.39 0.02
CA ASN A 74 -3.99 35.54 -0.88
C ASN A 74 -3.14 34.73 -1.88
N GLY A 75 -1.93 34.34 -1.48
CA GLY A 75 -1.09 33.40 -2.24
C GLY A 75 -0.42 33.98 -3.50
N PRO A 76 0.35 33.14 -4.21
CA PRO A 76 1.27 33.59 -5.25
C PRO A 76 0.58 34.10 -6.52
N GLU A 77 -0.69 33.74 -6.75
CA GLU A 77 -1.44 34.17 -7.94
C GLU A 77 -1.77 35.66 -7.92
N THR A 78 -1.86 36.27 -6.74
CA THR A 78 -2.36 37.64 -6.55
C THR A 78 -1.33 38.59 -5.96
N CYS A 79 -0.22 38.08 -5.42
CA CYS A 79 0.85 38.87 -4.85
C CYS A 79 2.15 38.66 -5.65
N ILE A 80 2.50 39.66 -6.48
CA ILE A 80 3.59 39.57 -7.45
C ILE A 80 4.68 40.58 -7.08
N ILE A 81 5.92 40.12 -6.99
CA ILE A 81 7.12 40.95 -6.94
C ILE A 81 7.70 40.97 -8.36
N ASP A 82 7.58 42.12 -9.03
CA ASP A 82 8.12 42.34 -10.37
C ASP A 82 9.40 43.18 -10.27
N CYS A 83 10.53 42.49 -10.38
CA CYS A 83 11.85 43.05 -10.11
C CYS A 83 12.27 44.11 -11.14
N ASN A 84 11.72 44.04 -12.36
CA ASN A 84 12.14 44.85 -13.51
C ASN A 84 13.68 44.86 -13.69
N GLY A 85 14.32 43.72 -13.46
CA GLY A 85 15.77 43.56 -13.60
C GLY A 85 16.16 43.47 -15.07
N ILE A 86 17.23 44.19 -15.42
CA ILE A 86 17.86 44.13 -16.75
C ILE A 86 19.38 44.08 -16.61
N GLU A 87 20.09 43.84 -17.71
CA GLU A 87 21.56 43.73 -17.71
C GLU A 87 22.27 44.98 -17.15
N ASP A 88 21.78 46.17 -17.51
CA ASP A 88 22.35 47.44 -17.06
C ASP A 88 21.92 47.83 -15.63
N GLU A 89 20.85 47.22 -15.11
CA GLU A 89 20.26 47.51 -13.79
C GLU A 89 19.75 46.19 -13.16
N PRO A 90 20.66 45.34 -12.63
CA PRO A 90 20.30 44.03 -12.13
C PRO A 90 19.53 44.12 -10.81
N HIS A 91 18.38 43.45 -10.75
CA HIS A 91 17.50 43.37 -9.60
C HIS A 91 16.95 41.97 -9.41
N ARG A 92 16.82 41.54 -8.16
CA ARG A 92 16.16 40.29 -7.75
C ARG A 92 15.01 40.57 -6.78
N GLY A 93 14.28 39.54 -6.38
CA GLY A 93 13.20 39.67 -5.39
C GLY A 93 13.75 39.79 -3.97
N PHE A 94 14.51 38.77 -3.53
CA PHE A 94 15.08 38.73 -2.18
C PHE A 94 16.57 38.37 -2.18
N TYR A 95 17.27 38.86 -1.15
CA TYR A 95 18.65 38.52 -0.88
C TYR A 95 18.82 38.15 0.60
N PHE A 96 19.19 36.89 0.87
CA PHE A 96 19.50 36.39 2.21
C PHE A 96 21.01 36.25 2.35
N HIS A 97 21.63 37.01 3.24
CA HIS A 97 23.11 37.08 3.30
C HIS A 97 23.67 37.49 4.66
N LYS A 98 22.86 37.43 5.72
CA LYS A 98 23.24 37.81 7.08
C LYS A 98 23.13 36.66 8.07
N GLY A 99 23.02 35.43 7.57
CA GLY A 99 22.91 34.22 8.39
C GLY A 99 21.48 33.90 8.80
N GLU A 100 20.51 34.32 7.97
CA GLU A 100 19.10 33.96 8.13
C GLU A 100 18.95 32.44 8.24
N ASP A 101 18.11 31.99 9.17
CA ASP A 101 17.87 30.57 9.44
C ASP A 101 16.44 30.18 9.01
N ALA A 102 16.01 28.98 9.40
CA ALA A 102 14.70 28.45 9.03
C ALA A 102 13.51 29.30 9.54
N ASN A 103 13.73 30.18 10.53
CA ASN A 103 12.72 31.10 11.05
C ASN A 103 12.60 32.39 10.23
N SER A 104 13.55 32.66 9.33
CA SER A 104 13.39 33.65 8.27
C SER A 104 12.52 33.03 7.17
N ALA A 105 11.21 33.16 7.35
CA ALA A 105 10.21 32.45 6.58
C ALA A 105 9.54 33.37 5.55
N LEU A 106 9.36 32.86 4.34
CA LEU A 106 8.78 33.58 3.22
C LEU A 106 7.71 32.71 2.54
N SER A 107 6.48 33.21 2.41
CA SER A 107 5.37 32.43 1.87
C SER A 107 4.45 33.15 0.88
N GLY A 108 4.13 32.49 -0.24
CA GLY A 108 2.97 32.85 -1.04
C GLY A 108 3.17 33.95 -2.08
N PHE A 109 4.35 34.14 -2.65
CA PHE A 109 4.56 35.18 -3.67
C PHE A 109 4.94 34.60 -5.03
N THR A 110 4.64 35.36 -6.08
CA THR A 110 5.28 35.20 -7.38
C THR A 110 6.45 36.18 -7.50
N ILE A 111 7.64 35.73 -7.91
CA ILE A 111 8.76 36.59 -8.33
C ILE A 111 8.94 36.48 -9.84
N THR A 112 8.95 37.63 -10.52
CA THR A 112 9.08 37.71 -11.99
C THR A 112 10.03 38.80 -12.45
N ASN A 113 10.54 38.63 -13.67
CA ASN A 113 11.40 39.59 -14.36
C ASN A 113 12.63 40.01 -13.55
N GLY A 114 13.14 39.10 -12.72
CA GLY A 114 14.44 39.26 -12.08
C GLY A 114 15.59 39.09 -13.05
N TYR A 115 16.63 39.90 -12.90
CA TYR A 115 17.90 39.75 -13.61
C TYR A 115 19.04 39.97 -12.62
N ALA A 116 19.88 38.96 -12.41
CA ALA A 116 21.08 39.07 -11.57
C ALA A 116 22.18 38.11 -12.01
N HIS A 117 23.42 38.31 -11.59
CA HIS A 117 24.46 37.31 -11.87
C HIS A 117 24.22 35.99 -11.12
N HIS A 118 23.71 36.04 -9.89
CA HIS A 118 23.33 34.88 -9.10
C HIS A 118 21.91 35.08 -8.59
N GLY A 119 21.04 34.09 -8.81
CA GLY A 119 19.70 34.10 -8.24
C GLY A 119 18.82 35.20 -8.84
N GLY A 120 18.29 34.97 -10.04
CA GLY A 120 17.47 35.98 -10.73
C GLY A 120 16.25 36.36 -9.90
N GLY A 121 15.60 35.38 -9.25
CA GLY A 121 14.55 35.62 -8.28
C GLY A 121 15.07 35.81 -6.85
N ILE A 122 15.81 34.81 -6.32
CA ILE A 122 16.34 34.84 -4.95
C ILE A 122 17.80 34.39 -4.93
N TYR A 123 18.62 35.03 -4.10
CA TYR A 123 19.95 34.54 -3.74
C TYR A 123 20.05 34.30 -2.23
N CYS A 124 20.46 33.10 -1.84
CA CYS A 124 20.78 32.74 -0.46
C CYS A 124 22.28 32.50 -0.33
N GLU A 125 22.97 33.34 0.43
CA GLU A 125 24.41 33.26 0.71
C GLU A 125 24.64 32.95 2.20
N ASN A 126 25.18 31.77 2.52
CA ASN A 126 25.40 31.30 3.89
C ASN A 126 24.16 31.44 4.79
N SER A 127 22.97 31.27 4.19
CA SER A 127 21.68 31.53 4.82
C SER A 127 20.69 30.43 4.41
N SER A 128 19.81 30.02 5.32
CA SER A 128 18.96 28.84 5.19
C SER A 128 17.47 29.16 5.46
N PRO A 129 16.87 30.10 4.70
CA PRO A 129 15.47 30.48 4.88
C PRO A 129 14.50 29.35 4.54
N THR A 130 13.28 29.48 5.05
CA THR A 130 12.14 28.64 4.67
C THR A 130 11.29 29.37 3.63
N ILE A 131 11.10 28.76 2.46
CA ILE A 131 10.37 29.35 1.33
C ILE A 131 9.21 28.42 0.97
N THR A 132 7.97 28.89 1.08
CA THR A 132 6.79 28.04 0.87
C THR A 132 5.76 28.64 -0.09
N ASN A 133 5.12 27.82 -0.93
CA ASN A 133 4.07 28.25 -1.85
C ASN A 133 4.51 29.41 -2.76
N PHE A 134 5.72 29.31 -3.32
CA PHE A 134 6.32 30.33 -4.18
C PHE A 134 6.21 29.99 -5.65
N THR A 135 6.09 31.02 -6.49
CA THR A 135 6.26 30.89 -7.94
C THR A 135 7.42 31.76 -8.42
N PHE A 136 8.48 31.14 -8.91
CA PHE A 136 9.57 31.80 -9.62
C PHE A 136 9.27 31.70 -11.12
N ARG A 137 8.95 32.81 -11.78
CA ARG A 137 8.66 32.79 -13.23
C ARG A 137 9.46 33.81 -14.02
N ASN A 138 9.93 33.42 -15.21
CA ASN A 138 10.60 34.34 -16.14
C ASN A 138 11.76 35.14 -15.52
N ASN A 139 12.49 34.53 -14.58
CA ASN A 139 13.67 35.17 -14.01
C ASN A 139 14.92 34.72 -14.77
N TRP A 140 15.89 35.63 -14.88
CA TRP A 140 17.14 35.44 -15.61
C TRP A 140 18.32 35.55 -14.64
N ALA A 141 19.27 34.63 -14.74
CA ALA A 141 20.59 34.82 -14.12
C ALA A 141 21.77 34.30 -14.95
N ASN A 142 23.00 34.55 -14.50
CA ASN A 142 24.13 33.76 -14.99
C ASN A 142 24.11 32.34 -14.41
N SER A 143 23.67 32.21 -13.15
CA SER A 143 23.43 30.94 -12.48
C SER A 143 22.25 31.05 -11.53
N GLY A 144 21.36 30.06 -11.55
CA GLY A 144 20.15 30.03 -10.72
C GLY A 144 19.13 31.06 -11.19
N GLY A 145 18.49 30.82 -12.34
CA GLY A 145 17.53 31.77 -12.92
C GLY A 145 16.42 32.10 -11.93
N GLY A 146 15.78 31.09 -11.33
CA GLY A 146 14.84 31.29 -10.23
C GLY A 146 15.54 31.54 -8.89
N ILE A 147 16.35 30.59 -8.42
CA ILE A 147 17.06 30.69 -7.14
C ILE A 147 18.52 30.24 -7.25
N TYR A 148 19.40 30.93 -6.54
CA TYR A 148 20.76 30.47 -6.25
C TYR A 148 20.91 30.27 -4.75
N THR A 149 21.46 29.14 -4.32
CA THR A 149 21.82 28.87 -2.93
C THR A 149 23.32 28.57 -2.81
N ASP A 150 24.02 29.26 -1.92
CA ASP A 150 25.42 29.01 -1.55
C ASP A 150 25.54 28.68 -0.08
N ARG A 151 26.12 27.51 0.23
CA ARG A 151 26.32 26.99 1.60
C ARG A 151 25.05 27.10 2.45
N SER A 152 23.92 26.75 1.82
CA SER A 152 22.57 26.91 2.35
C SER A 152 21.92 25.55 2.64
N TYR A 153 21.09 25.52 3.68
CA TYR A 153 20.18 24.42 4.03
C TYR A 153 18.71 24.83 3.88
N SER A 154 18.44 25.76 2.95
CA SER A 154 17.09 26.27 2.72
C SER A 154 16.07 25.17 2.49
N THR A 155 14.85 25.40 2.99
CA THR A 155 13.70 24.51 2.81
C THR A 155 12.74 25.14 1.82
N LEU A 156 12.38 24.40 0.78
CA LEU A 156 11.44 24.81 -0.26
C LEU A 156 10.26 23.84 -0.27
N LEU A 157 9.05 24.36 -0.05
CA LEU A 157 7.83 23.55 0.01
C LEU A 157 6.78 24.11 -0.94
N ASN A 158 6.22 23.26 -1.80
CA ASN A 158 5.16 23.63 -2.75
C ASN A 158 5.59 24.80 -3.67
N CYS A 159 6.85 24.82 -4.11
CA CYS A 159 7.38 25.89 -4.94
C CYS A 159 7.37 25.51 -6.43
N ILE A 160 7.05 26.47 -7.28
CA ILE A 160 7.02 26.35 -8.74
C ILE A 160 8.14 27.21 -9.34
N PHE A 161 9.00 26.60 -10.15
CA PHE A 161 9.98 27.26 -10.99
C PHE A 161 9.54 27.11 -12.44
N ASN A 162 9.05 28.18 -13.05
CA ASN A 162 8.54 28.15 -14.40
C ASN A 162 9.29 29.09 -15.35
N SER A 163 9.76 28.56 -16.48
CA SER A 163 10.31 29.41 -17.57
C SER A 163 11.46 30.33 -17.13
N ASN A 164 12.22 29.92 -16.11
CA ASN A 164 13.41 30.67 -15.69
C ASN A 164 14.60 30.32 -16.59
N PHE A 165 15.50 31.27 -16.77
CA PHE A 165 16.63 31.16 -17.65
C PHE A 165 17.94 31.38 -16.89
N ALA A 166 18.94 30.53 -17.14
CA ALA A 166 20.31 30.79 -16.73
C ALA A 166 21.27 30.76 -17.91
N GLU A 167 22.15 31.74 -18.01
CA GLU A 167 23.17 31.79 -19.07
C GLU A 167 24.04 30.52 -19.07
N TYR A 168 24.42 30.04 -17.88
CA TYR A 168 25.31 28.90 -17.73
C TYR A 168 24.68 27.73 -16.99
N ARG A 169 24.14 27.91 -15.78
CA ARG A 169 23.85 26.77 -14.90
C ARG A 169 22.60 26.97 -14.05
N GLY A 170 21.77 25.93 -13.92
CA GLY A 170 20.61 25.98 -13.03
C GLY A 170 19.56 26.96 -13.53
N GLY A 171 18.88 26.65 -14.64
CA GLY A 171 17.85 27.54 -15.18
C GLY A 171 16.76 27.84 -14.15
N GLY A 172 16.26 26.82 -13.46
CA GLY A 172 15.38 26.99 -12.30
C GLY A 172 16.16 27.28 -11.03
N MET A 173 17.06 26.37 -10.65
CA MET A 173 17.77 26.40 -9.36
C MET A 173 19.25 26.06 -9.49
N TYR A 174 20.11 26.80 -8.79
CA TYR A 174 21.52 26.49 -8.61
C TYR A 174 21.84 26.30 -7.13
N ASN A 175 22.52 25.20 -6.79
CA ASN A 175 22.98 24.92 -5.42
C ASN A 175 24.49 24.74 -5.38
N SER A 176 25.15 25.48 -4.49
CA SER A 176 26.61 25.49 -4.27
C SER A 176 26.91 25.06 -2.84
N TYR A 177 27.64 23.95 -2.67
CA TYR A 177 28.12 23.44 -1.37
C TYR A 177 27.06 23.39 -0.24
N GLY A 178 25.78 23.23 -0.59
CA GLY A 178 24.65 23.22 0.32
C GLY A 178 23.93 21.88 0.38
N ARG A 179 22.86 21.83 1.17
CA ARG A 179 21.95 20.66 1.26
C ARG A 179 20.49 21.12 1.36
N PRO A 180 19.98 21.85 0.35
CA PRO A 180 18.61 22.33 0.39
C PRO A 180 17.62 21.16 0.34
N THR A 181 16.46 21.34 0.96
CA THR A 181 15.37 20.35 0.94
C THR A 181 14.22 20.90 0.09
N LEU A 182 13.76 20.11 -0.88
CA LEU A 182 12.61 20.43 -1.71
C LEU A 182 11.52 19.37 -1.51
N THR A 183 10.30 19.82 -1.27
CA THR A 183 9.14 18.94 -1.13
C THR A 183 7.98 19.49 -1.96
N ASN A 184 7.37 18.62 -2.77
CA ASN A 184 6.25 18.98 -3.65
C ASN A 184 6.57 20.17 -4.59
N CYS A 185 7.82 20.26 -5.05
CA CYS A 185 8.25 21.35 -5.92
C CYS A 185 8.19 20.96 -7.39
N MET A 186 7.83 21.91 -8.25
CA MET A 186 7.80 21.73 -9.70
C MET A 186 8.82 22.64 -10.38
N LEU A 187 9.74 22.07 -11.16
CA LEU A 187 10.67 22.79 -12.02
C LEU A 187 10.30 22.51 -13.47
N SER A 188 9.60 23.45 -14.10
CA SER A 188 9.00 23.29 -15.42
C SER A 188 9.45 24.33 -16.45
N GLY A 189 9.84 23.91 -17.64
CA GLY A 189 10.16 24.82 -18.75
C GLY A 189 11.38 25.71 -18.51
N ASN A 190 12.21 25.41 -17.50
CA ASN A 190 13.40 26.19 -17.21
C ASN A 190 14.51 25.81 -18.18
N SER A 191 15.38 26.76 -18.49
CA SER A 191 16.41 26.52 -19.49
C SER A 191 17.74 27.18 -19.20
N THR A 192 18.78 26.63 -19.80
CA THR A 192 20.04 27.34 -19.99
C THR A 192 20.30 27.59 -21.46
N ARG A 193 21.42 28.26 -21.80
CA ARG A 193 21.88 28.29 -23.19
C ARG A 193 21.95 26.88 -23.78
N VAL A 194 21.16 26.65 -24.82
CA VAL A 194 20.95 25.33 -25.41
C VAL A 194 22.01 24.94 -26.43
N ASN A 195 22.77 25.90 -26.94
CA ASN A 195 23.79 25.66 -27.97
C ASN A 195 25.21 25.52 -27.38
N SER A 196 25.33 25.33 -26.07
CA SER A 196 26.61 25.25 -25.35
C SER A 196 26.68 23.99 -24.50
N PRO A 197 27.68 23.11 -24.68
CA PRO A 197 27.83 21.91 -23.85
C PRO A 197 28.19 22.23 -22.40
N ALA A 198 28.71 23.43 -22.11
CA ALA A 198 29.03 23.89 -20.77
C ALA A 198 27.78 24.35 -19.99
N SER A 199 26.68 24.62 -20.69
CA SER A 199 25.44 25.11 -20.10
C SER A 199 24.55 23.94 -19.70
N THR A 200 24.24 23.82 -18.42
CA THR A 200 23.75 22.56 -17.81
C THR A 200 22.76 22.77 -16.67
N GLY A 201 21.92 21.76 -16.40
CA GLY A 201 20.93 21.83 -15.34
C GLY A 201 19.83 22.82 -15.69
N GLY A 202 19.11 22.58 -16.77
CA GLY A 202 17.98 23.43 -17.18
C GLY A 202 17.00 23.63 -16.04
N GLY A 203 16.61 22.56 -15.36
CA GLY A 203 15.85 22.61 -14.11
C GLY A 203 16.73 22.97 -12.91
N MET A 204 17.70 22.11 -12.58
CA MET A 204 18.57 22.28 -11.41
C MET A 204 20.03 21.93 -11.68
N PHE A 205 20.96 22.71 -11.10
CA PHE A 205 22.38 22.39 -11.06
C PHE A 205 22.89 22.32 -9.62
N ASN A 206 23.53 21.21 -9.27
CA ASN A 206 24.10 20.96 -7.95
C ASN A 206 25.63 20.87 -8.05
N TYR A 207 26.32 21.79 -7.39
CA TYR A 207 27.78 21.84 -7.32
C TYR A 207 28.27 21.50 -5.92
N GLY A 208 28.86 20.32 -5.76
CA GLY A 208 29.28 19.81 -4.45
C GLY A 208 28.15 19.76 -3.42
N SER A 209 26.89 19.86 -3.86
CA SER A 209 25.70 19.96 -3.01
C SER A 209 25.01 18.61 -2.91
N SER A 210 24.34 18.38 -1.78
CA SER A 210 23.60 17.13 -1.52
C SER A 210 22.15 17.45 -1.17
N PRO A 211 21.35 17.92 -2.14
CA PRO A 211 19.96 18.27 -1.89
C PRO A 211 19.11 17.01 -1.62
N THR A 212 18.03 17.19 -0.87
CA THR A 212 17.00 16.15 -0.65
C THR A 212 15.72 16.57 -1.34
N LEU A 213 15.20 15.72 -2.23
CA LEU A 213 13.97 16.00 -2.99
C LEU A 213 12.94 14.92 -2.73
N THR A 214 11.72 15.34 -2.45
CA THR A 214 10.57 14.45 -2.25
C THR A 214 9.40 14.97 -3.07
N ASN A 215 8.74 14.09 -3.83
CA ASN A 215 7.56 14.43 -4.63
C ASN A 215 7.80 15.62 -5.58
N CYS A 216 8.99 15.70 -6.16
CA CYS A 216 9.37 16.82 -7.03
C CYS A 216 9.28 16.44 -8.51
N THR A 217 8.84 17.39 -9.34
CA THR A 217 8.68 17.18 -10.78
C THR A 217 9.60 18.11 -11.57
N PHE A 218 10.41 17.53 -12.45
CA PHE A 218 11.22 18.22 -13.46
C PHE A 218 10.59 17.98 -14.82
N SER A 219 9.95 18.99 -15.40
CA SER A 219 9.25 18.84 -16.68
C SER A 219 9.73 19.82 -17.75
N ASN A 220 9.96 19.32 -18.97
CA ASN A 220 10.24 20.15 -20.14
C ASN A 220 11.41 21.14 -19.96
N ASN A 221 12.38 20.82 -19.10
CA ASN A 221 13.55 21.67 -18.92
C ASN A 221 14.59 21.39 -20.01
N SER A 222 15.31 22.41 -20.44
CA SER A 222 16.21 22.31 -21.60
C SER A 222 17.58 22.95 -21.35
N ALA A 223 18.65 22.24 -21.69
CA ALA A 223 20.01 22.77 -21.64
C ALA A 223 20.86 22.24 -22.80
N GLY A 224 22.07 22.75 -22.95
CA GLY A 224 23.02 22.14 -23.89
C GLY A 224 23.63 20.84 -23.37
N GLY A 225 23.88 20.74 -22.05
CA GLY A 225 24.59 19.62 -21.43
C GLY A 225 23.78 18.69 -20.50
N SER A 226 22.68 19.16 -19.91
CA SER A 226 21.74 18.33 -19.13
C SER A 226 20.41 19.06 -18.87
N GLY A 227 19.29 18.51 -19.34
CA GLY A 227 17.99 19.18 -19.36
C GLY A 227 17.37 19.36 -17.97
N GLY A 228 17.12 18.25 -17.26
CA GLY A 228 16.45 18.26 -15.96
C GLY A 228 17.39 18.69 -14.83
N MET A 229 18.26 17.78 -14.39
CA MET A 229 19.17 17.99 -13.25
C MET A 229 20.61 17.60 -13.57
N TYR A 230 21.57 18.43 -13.18
CA TYR A 230 22.99 18.05 -13.20
C TYR A 230 23.61 18.08 -11.80
N ASN A 231 24.13 16.94 -11.37
CA ASN A 231 24.90 16.77 -10.14
C ASN A 231 26.40 16.66 -10.44
N PHE A 232 27.16 17.61 -9.94
CA PHE A 232 28.62 17.64 -10.05
C PHE A 232 29.23 17.56 -8.65
N GLY A 233 29.65 16.36 -8.25
CA GLY A 233 29.96 16.05 -6.86
C GLY A 233 28.72 15.99 -5.97
N GLY A 234 28.93 15.75 -4.67
CA GLY A 234 27.84 15.62 -3.70
C GLY A 234 27.14 14.25 -3.72
N ARG A 235 26.04 14.16 -2.96
CA ARG A 235 25.22 12.95 -2.79
C ARG A 235 23.73 13.32 -2.67
N PRO A 236 23.07 13.72 -3.77
CA PRO A 236 21.63 14.00 -3.77
C PRO A 236 20.80 12.77 -3.37
N THR A 237 19.68 13.00 -2.69
CA THR A 237 18.70 11.96 -2.39
C THR A 237 17.35 12.36 -2.97
N LEU A 238 16.74 11.47 -3.76
CA LEU A 238 15.46 11.72 -4.42
C LEU A 238 14.50 10.58 -4.09
N SER A 239 13.28 10.94 -3.70
CA SER A 239 12.20 9.99 -3.48
C SER A 239 10.94 10.49 -4.19
N ASN A 240 10.24 9.59 -4.90
CA ASN A 240 8.99 9.89 -5.58
C ASN A 240 9.12 11.09 -6.55
N CYS A 241 10.25 11.19 -7.26
CA CYS A 241 10.52 12.32 -8.14
C CYS A 241 10.33 11.93 -9.61
N THR A 242 9.82 12.87 -10.41
CA THR A 242 9.52 12.64 -11.82
C THR A 242 10.33 13.56 -12.71
N PHE A 243 11.02 13.00 -13.69
CA PHE A 243 11.72 13.70 -14.77
C PHE A 243 11.02 13.39 -16.09
N ILE A 244 10.30 14.36 -16.64
CA ILE A 244 9.50 14.16 -17.86
C ILE A 244 9.82 15.17 -18.96
N GLY A 245 10.06 14.69 -20.17
CA GLY A 245 10.23 15.57 -21.35
C GLY A 245 11.43 16.51 -21.29
N ASN A 246 12.42 16.26 -20.44
CA ASN A 246 13.60 17.13 -20.33
C ASN A 246 14.58 16.86 -21.47
N SER A 247 15.29 17.90 -21.93
CA SER A 247 16.13 17.81 -23.13
C SER A 247 17.55 18.35 -22.97
N ALA A 248 18.53 17.55 -23.40
CA ALA A 248 19.92 17.98 -23.60
C ALA A 248 20.24 18.08 -25.10
N ARG A 249 20.45 19.30 -25.58
CA ARG A 249 20.47 19.60 -27.03
C ARG A 249 21.83 19.44 -27.70
N VAL A 250 22.93 19.30 -26.94
CA VAL A 250 24.30 19.18 -27.49
C VAL A 250 24.97 17.90 -27.00
N VAL A 251 25.11 17.72 -25.68
CA VAL A 251 25.75 16.55 -25.05
C VAL A 251 25.11 16.24 -23.70
N GLY A 252 25.40 15.07 -23.14
CA GLY A 252 24.91 14.67 -21.81
C GLY A 252 23.44 14.28 -21.81
N ALA A 253 22.80 14.30 -20.64
CA ALA A 253 21.53 13.60 -20.40
C ALA A 253 20.28 14.47 -20.41
N GLY A 254 19.19 13.94 -20.96
CA GLY A 254 17.90 14.62 -20.99
C GLY A 254 17.37 14.84 -19.57
N GLY A 255 17.20 13.76 -18.81
CA GLY A 255 16.69 13.80 -17.43
C GLY A 255 17.74 14.24 -16.42
N MET A 256 18.69 13.36 -16.07
CA MET A 256 19.67 13.60 -15.02
C MET A 256 21.11 13.27 -15.45
N ARG A 257 22.05 14.14 -15.13
CA ARG A 257 23.49 13.85 -15.26
C ARG A 257 24.15 13.79 -13.89
N ASN A 258 25.06 12.82 -13.71
CA ASN A 258 25.87 12.66 -12.51
C ASN A 258 27.35 12.59 -12.91
N THR A 259 28.17 13.49 -12.36
CA THR A 259 29.63 13.48 -12.54
C THR A 259 30.29 13.51 -11.17
N GLY A 260 31.01 12.44 -10.79
CA GLY A 260 31.62 12.32 -9.46
C GLY A 260 30.64 12.41 -8.29
N SER A 261 29.34 12.20 -8.55
CA SER A 261 28.23 12.31 -7.60
C SER A 261 27.54 10.95 -7.47
N ASN A 262 27.24 10.53 -6.25
CA ASN A 262 26.59 9.25 -5.97
C ASN A 262 25.17 9.49 -5.43
N PRO A 263 24.18 9.79 -6.31
CA PRO A 263 22.81 9.99 -5.87
C PRO A 263 22.14 8.67 -5.47
N ILE A 264 21.13 8.78 -4.60
CA ILE A 264 20.22 7.69 -4.22
C ILE A 264 18.83 8.07 -4.69
N LEU A 265 18.21 7.21 -5.50
CA LEU A 265 16.88 7.40 -6.06
C LEU A 265 15.99 6.24 -5.63
N THR A 266 14.81 6.58 -5.10
CA THR A 266 13.78 5.61 -4.74
C THR A 266 12.45 6.05 -5.38
N ASN A 267 11.72 5.13 -6.02
CA ASN A 267 10.42 5.41 -6.62
C ASN A 267 10.45 6.59 -7.60
N CYS A 268 11.52 6.70 -8.41
CA CYS A 268 11.70 7.82 -9.32
C CYS A 268 11.39 7.42 -10.77
N THR A 269 10.76 8.33 -11.52
CA THR A 269 10.36 8.09 -12.91
C THR A 269 11.12 9.02 -13.85
N PHE A 270 11.72 8.46 -14.89
CA PHE A 270 12.32 9.18 -16.02
C PHE A 270 11.53 8.80 -17.27
N SER A 271 10.72 9.73 -17.79
CA SER A 271 9.87 9.46 -18.95
C SER A 271 10.07 10.47 -20.08
N GLY A 272 10.19 9.99 -21.32
CA GLY A 272 10.22 10.86 -22.51
C GLY A 272 11.37 11.88 -22.52
N ASN A 273 12.45 11.64 -21.77
CA ASN A 273 13.59 12.56 -21.75
C ASN A 273 14.48 12.33 -22.98
N SER A 274 15.05 13.40 -23.52
CA SER A 274 15.83 13.35 -24.77
C SER A 274 17.24 13.90 -24.63
N ALA A 275 18.20 13.18 -25.20
CA ALA A 275 19.60 13.56 -25.26
C ALA A 275 20.12 13.48 -26.71
N HIS A 276 20.89 14.49 -27.12
CA HIS A 276 21.58 14.45 -28.41
C HIS A 276 22.70 13.39 -28.45
N ASP A 277 23.29 13.02 -27.31
CA ASP A 277 24.47 12.14 -27.29
C ASP A 277 24.30 10.97 -26.31
N LYS A 278 24.10 11.22 -25.01
CA LYS A 278 24.29 10.19 -23.97
C LYS A 278 23.20 10.21 -22.91
N GLY A 279 22.57 9.08 -22.63
CA GLY A 279 21.69 8.94 -21.46
C GLY A 279 20.41 9.75 -21.63
N GLY A 280 19.42 9.24 -22.37
CA GLY A 280 18.15 9.94 -22.55
C GLY A 280 17.51 10.25 -21.19
N GLY A 281 17.39 9.21 -20.35
CA GLY A 281 16.99 9.33 -18.95
C GLY A 281 18.12 9.84 -18.06
N MET A 282 19.22 9.09 -17.97
CA MET A 282 20.33 9.39 -17.06
C MET A 282 21.73 9.15 -17.65
N TYR A 283 22.70 10.00 -17.30
CA TYR A 283 24.11 9.79 -17.62
C TYR A 283 25.00 9.84 -16.37
N ASN A 284 25.66 8.71 -16.09
CA ASN A 284 26.61 8.51 -15.02
C ASN A 284 28.05 8.53 -15.54
N ASN A 285 28.87 9.38 -14.93
CA ASN A 285 30.29 9.55 -15.22
C ASN A 285 31.12 9.53 -13.92
N ASP A 286 31.96 8.51 -13.75
CA ASP A 286 32.84 8.34 -12.60
C ASP A 286 32.08 8.30 -11.25
N ASN A 287 31.03 7.45 -11.16
CA ASN A 287 30.19 7.33 -9.96
C ASN A 287 29.45 5.99 -9.80
N SER A 288 28.78 5.82 -8.66
CA SER A 288 28.02 4.63 -8.25
C SER A 288 26.67 5.04 -7.62
N PRO A 289 25.67 5.39 -8.43
CA PRO A 289 24.34 5.73 -7.95
C PRO A 289 23.57 4.46 -7.53
N ILE A 290 22.63 4.61 -6.61
CA ILE A 290 21.72 3.55 -6.17
C ILE A 290 20.31 3.91 -6.62
N LEU A 291 19.67 3.01 -7.36
CA LEU A 291 18.32 3.17 -7.90
C LEU A 291 17.47 2.00 -7.41
N ILE A 292 16.38 2.32 -6.71
CA ILE A 292 15.43 1.34 -6.18
C ILE A 292 14.05 1.73 -6.70
N ASN A 293 13.30 0.77 -7.23
CA ASN A 293 11.92 0.99 -7.70
C ASN A 293 11.83 2.15 -8.72
N CYS A 294 12.80 2.26 -9.63
CA CYS A 294 12.87 3.36 -10.59
C CYS A 294 12.39 2.93 -11.97
N ILE A 295 11.69 3.84 -12.66
CA ILE A 295 11.10 3.60 -13.98
C ILE A 295 11.82 4.47 -15.01
N PHE A 296 12.31 3.86 -16.08
CA PHE A 296 12.85 4.54 -17.27
C PHE A 296 12.00 4.18 -18.48
N SER A 297 11.19 5.13 -18.94
CA SER A 297 10.17 4.89 -19.96
C SER A 297 10.33 5.85 -21.15
N GLY A 298 10.36 5.34 -22.38
CA GLY A 298 10.33 6.14 -23.60
C GLY A 298 11.46 7.19 -23.72
N ASN A 299 12.60 6.99 -23.04
CA ASN A 299 13.70 7.94 -23.09
C ASN A 299 14.54 7.74 -24.35
N LEU A 300 15.05 8.84 -24.91
CA LEU A 300 15.72 8.87 -26.20
C LEU A 300 17.14 9.43 -26.09
N ALA A 301 18.14 8.67 -26.55
CA ALA A 301 19.49 9.16 -26.78
C ALA A 301 19.88 8.92 -28.25
N ARG A 302 20.22 9.98 -29.00
CA ARG A 302 20.68 9.79 -30.40
C ARG A 302 22.05 9.11 -30.51
N GLY A 303 22.83 9.09 -29.44
CA GLY A 303 24.03 8.28 -29.34
C GLY A 303 23.74 6.98 -28.58
N VAL A 304 23.98 6.98 -27.27
CA VAL A 304 24.10 5.73 -26.48
C VAL A 304 23.33 5.81 -25.16
N GLY A 305 22.76 4.67 -24.74
CA GLY A 305 22.02 4.55 -23.48
C GLY A 305 20.74 5.37 -23.51
N GLY A 306 19.68 4.85 -24.15
CA GLY A 306 18.38 5.52 -24.17
C GLY A 306 17.86 5.78 -22.76
N GLY A 307 17.83 4.75 -21.92
CA GLY A 307 17.54 4.86 -20.49
C GLY A 307 18.74 5.46 -19.73
N ILE A 308 19.81 4.68 -19.57
CA ILE A 308 21.01 5.06 -18.79
C ILE A 308 22.30 4.88 -19.59
N ARG A 309 23.22 5.83 -19.44
CA ARG A 309 24.61 5.71 -19.87
C ARG A 309 25.56 5.65 -18.66
N ASN A 310 26.39 4.61 -18.56
CA ASN A 310 27.38 4.44 -17.48
C ASN A 310 28.82 4.45 -17.98
N TYR A 311 29.56 5.53 -17.74
CA TYR A 311 30.97 5.67 -18.11
C TYR A 311 31.84 5.66 -16.84
N LYS A 312 32.73 4.66 -16.72
CA LYS A 312 33.52 4.45 -15.49
C LYS A 312 32.62 4.45 -14.24
N SER A 313 31.44 3.86 -14.34
CA SER A 313 30.40 3.98 -13.31
C SER A 313 29.84 2.61 -12.95
N SER A 314 29.50 2.45 -11.68
CA SER A 314 29.07 1.16 -11.12
C SER A 314 27.76 1.36 -10.36
N PRO A 315 26.64 1.59 -11.07
CA PRO A 315 25.34 1.77 -10.43
C PRO A 315 24.77 0.45 -9.90
N THR A 316 23.96 0.54 -8.85
CA THR A 316 23.16 -0.58 -8.34
C THR A 316 21.70 -0.30 -8.62
N LEU A 317 21.03 -1.20 -9.35
CA LEU A 317 19.63 -1.11 -9.73
C LEU A 317 18.87 -2.30 -9.14
N THR A 318 17.83 -2.00 -8.36
CA THR A 318 16.94 -3.00 -7.76
C THR A 318 15.51 -2.67 -8.12
N ASN A 319 14.72 -3.67 -8.55
CA ASN A 319 13.28 -3.52 -8.84
C ASN A 319 12.99 -2.40 -9.85
N CYS A 320 13.86 -2.22 -10.85
CA CYS A 320 13.74 -1.13 -11.83
C CYS A 320 13.18 -1.64 -13.17
N THR A 321 12.41 -0.77 -13.85
CA THR A 321 11.89 -1.05 -15.19
C THR A 321 12.50 -0.14 -16.24
N PHE A 322 12.78 -0.71 -17.41
CA PHE A 322 13.27 -0.03 -18.60
C PHE A 322 12.36 -0.40 -19.77
N SER A 323 11.51 0.54 -20.17
CA SER A 323 10.52 0.33 -21.21
C SER A 323 10.65 1.34 -22.34
N GLY A 324 10.61 0.86 -23.59
CA GLY A 324 10.53 1.76 -24.74
C GLY A 324 11.71 2.71 -24.94
N ASN A 325 12.83 2.53 -24.25
CA ASN A 325 13.95 3.45 -24.37
C ASN A 325 14.72 3.21 -25.67
N TRP A 326 15.20 4.30 -26.28
CA TRP A 326 15.87 4.24 -27.57
C TRP A 326 17.30 4.80 -27.53
N GLY A 327 18.25 3.97 -27.95
CA GLY A 327 19.65 4.34 -28.16
C GLY A 327 19.98 4.33 -29.65
N GLY A 328 20.40 5.46 -30.21
CA GLY A 328 20.66 5.59 -31.65
C GLY A 328 21.88 4.84 -32.18
N ILE A 329 22.74 4.33 -31.30
CA ILE A 329 23.93 3.55 -31.64
C ILE A 329 23.96 2.24 -30.83
N THR A 330 23.95 2.33 -29.50
CA THR A 330 24.04 1.16 -28.62
C THR A 330 23.28 1.37 -27.31
N GLY A 331 22.75 0.28 -26.74
CA GLY A 331 22.09 0.29 -25.43
C GLY A 331 20.79 1.07 -25.44
N GLY A 332 19.68 0.44 -25.81
CA GLY A 332 18.34 1.04 -25.71
C GLY A 332 18.00 1.34 -24.25
N GLY A 333 18.03 0.32 -23.39
CA GLY A 333 17.93 0.46 -21.94
C GLY A 333 19.19 1.09 -21.35
N ILE A 334 20.31 0.37 -21.36
CA ILE A 334 21.56 0.77 -20.68
C ILE A 334 22.78 0.57 -21.56
N ALA A 335 23.66 1.58 -21.62
CA ALA A 335 24.98 1.46 -22.25
C ALA A 335 26.11 1.64 -21.22
N ASN A 336 27.03 0.68 -21.17
CA ASN A 336 28.16 0.60 -20.24
C ASN A 336 29.48 0.71 -21.00
N SER A 337 30.45 1.43 -20.43
CA SER A 337 31.82 1.38 -20.92
C SER A 337 32.88 1.83 -19.92
N ASN A 338 34.12 1.42 -20.21
CA ASN A 338 35.34 1.87 -19.55
C ASN A 338 35.38 1.51 -18.06
N ASN A 339 35.50 0.20 -17.77
CA ASN A 339 35.51 -0.34 -16.40
C ASN A 339 34.26 0.04 -15.58
N SER A 340 33.10 0.08 -16.24
CA SER A 340 31.82 0.20 -15.54
C SER A 340 31.45 -1.15 -14.91
N ARG A 341 30.76 -1.13 -13.78
CA ARG A 341 30.40 -2.36 -13.05
C ARG A 341 28.98 -2.30 -12.49
N PRO A 342 27.94 -2.20 -13.32
CA PRO A 342 26.58 -2.14 -12.81
C PRO A 342 26.17 -3.50 -12.23
N THR A 343 25.37 -3.46 -11.17
CA THR A 343 24.66 -4.60 -10.60
C THR A 343 23.17 -4.38 -10.81
N LEU A 344 22.51 -5.36 -11.42
CA LEU A 344 21.08 -5.35 -11.70
C LEU A 344 20.44 -6.54 -11.00
N THR A 345 19.45 -6.26 -10.16
CA THR A 345 18.70 -7.27 -9.42
C THR A 345 17.21 -7.00 -9.60
N ASN A 346 16.42 -8.03 -9.91
CA ASN A 346 14.96 -7.92 -10.02
C ASN A 346 14.54 -6.82 -11.02
N CYS A 347 15.22 -6.67 -12.16
CA CYS A 347 14.91 -5.60 -13.13
C CYS A 347 14.22 -6.15 -14.38
N THR A 348 13.34 -5.35 -14.97
CA THR A 348 12.66 -5.71 -16.23
C THR A 348 13.04 -4.75 -17.35
N PHE A 349 13.51 -5.29 -18.47
CA PHE A 349 13.80 -4.58 -19.72
C PHE A 349 12.88 -5.11 -20.81
N ALA A 350 12.04 -4.25 -21.36
CA ALA A 350 11.08 -4.64 -22.39
C ALA A 350 10.79 -3.51 -23.41
N SER A 351 10.64 -3.87 -24.68
CA SER A 351 10.41 -2.95 -25.80
C SER A 351 11.46 -1.82 -25.98
N ASN A 352 12.65 -1.91 -25.38
CA ASN A 352 13.75 -0.99 -25.68
C ASN A 352 14.33 -1.30 -27.06
N SER A 353 15.05 -0.33 -27.65
CA SER A 353 15.59 -0.50 -28.99
C SER A 353 16.90 0.25 -29.19
N ALA A 354 17.87 -0.42 -29.80
CA ALA A 354 19.07 0.18 -30.34
C ALA A 354 19.57 -0.64 -31.55
N PRO A 355 20.45 -0.07 -32.39
CA PRO A 355 21.12 -0.86 -33.41
C PRO A 355 21.98 -2.00 -32.86
N ASN A 356 22.50 -1.87 -31.63
CA ASN A 356 23.18 -2.96 -30.93
C ASN A 356 22.87 -2.92 -29.42
N GLY A 357 22.39 -4.03 -28.88
CA GLY A 357 22.04 -4.17 -27.46
C GLY A 357 20.79 -3.36 -27.13
N ASN A 358 19.61 -3.93 -27.36
CA ASN A 358 18.34 -3.31 -27.05
C ASN A 358 18.19 -3.08 -25.54
N ALA A 359 18.38 -4.10 -24.71
CA ALA A 359 18.35 -3.93 -23.27
C ALA A 359 19.66 -3.30 -22.78
N LEU A 360 20.79 -3.91 -23.11
CA LEU A 360 22.08 -3.63 -22.53
C LEU A 360 23.21 -3.68 -23.57
N ALA A 361 24.17 -2.76 -23.45
CA ALA A 361 25.36 -2.75 -24.27
C ALA A 361 26.63 -2.55 -23.43
N CYS A 362 27.69 -3.30 -23.73
CA CYS A 362 29.06 -3.07 -23.27
C CYS A 362 29.95 -2.80 -24.47
N TYR A 363 30.62 -1.64 -24.49
CA TYR A 363 31.30 -1.19 -25.70
C TYR A 363 32.51 -0.31 -25.42
N ALA A 364 33.42 -0.28 -26.39
CA ALA A 364 34.64 0.53 -26.33
C ALA A 364 34.48 1.83 -27.15
N PRO A 365 34.15 2.98 -26.55
CA PRO A 365 34.04 4.24 -27.30
C PRO A 365 35.40 4.74 -27.84
N TYR A 366 36.51 4.22 -27.31
CA TYR A 366 37.88 4.58 -27.67
C TYR A 366 38.77 3.34 -27.63
N HIS A 367 39.89 3.35 -28.36
CA HIS A 367 40.89 2.28 -28.27
C HIS A 367 41.50 2.19 -26.86
N ASN A 368 41.74 0.96 -26.38
CA ASN A 368 42.37 0.65 -25.09
C ASN A 368 41.58 1.07 -23.83
N VAL A 369 40.25 1.03 -23.88
CA VAL A 369 39.45 1.13 -22.65
C VAL A 369 39.42 -0.21 -21.91
N ALA A 370 39.36 -0.15 -20.58
CA ALA A 370 39.23 -1.36 -19.78
C ALA A 370 37.81 -1.94 -19.90
N PRO A 371 37.67 -3.28 -19.99
CA PRO A 371 36.37 -3.95 -20.07
C PRO A 371 35.54 -3.68 -18.82
N SER A 372 34.22 -3.73 -18.98
CA SER A 372 33.23 -3.62 -17.90
C SER A 372 32.95 -4.98 -17.26
N ASN A 373 32.36 -4.99 -16.07
CA ASN A 373 31.98 -6.22 -15.35
C ASN A 373 30.58 -6.11 -14.75
N LEU A 374 29.61 -6.78 -15.37
CA LEU A 374 28.19 -6.68 -15.07
C LEU A 374 27.74 -7.90 -14.26
N GLN A 375 26.87 -7.66 -13.28
CA GLN A 375 26.14 -8.70 -12.55
C GLN A 375 24.65 -8.50 -12.75
N ILE A 376 23.96 -9.54 -13.21
CA ILE A 376 22.53 -9.54 -13.53
C ILE A 376 21.90 -10.74 -12.84
N ILE A 377 20.96 -10.51 -11.93
CA ILE A 377 20.30 -11.55 -11.14
C ILE A 377 18.79 -11.26 -11.14
N ASN A 378 17.95 -12.30 -11.25
CA ASN A 378 16.49 -12.14 -11.21
C ASN A 378 15.93 -11.12 -12.20
N CYS A 379 16.57 -10.92 -13.36
CA CYS A 379 16.13 -9.92 -14.33
C CYS A 379 15.38 -10.54 -15.52
N ILE A 380 14.43 -9.79 -16.09
CA ILE A 380 13.85 -10.07 -17.41
C ILE A 380 14.47 -9.12 -18.44
N LEU A 381 15.03 -9.66 -19.51
CA LEU A 381 15.50 -8.93 -20.69
C LEU A 381 14.77 -9.47 -21.93
N TRP A 382 13.78 -8.72 -22.40
CA TRP A 382 12.85 -9.14 -23.46
C TRP A 382 12.52 -7.99 -24.45
N ASP A 383 13.54 -7.56 -25.18
CA ASP A 383 13.53 -6.46 -26.15
C ASP A 383 13.63 -6.91 -27.62
N GLY A 384 13.31 -8.17 -27.95
CA GLY A 384 13.11 -8.62 -29.33
C GLY A 384 14.37 -9.04 -30.10
N GLY A 385 15.37 -9.59 -29.40
CA GLY A 385 16.33 -10.54 -30.01
C GLY A 385 17.78 -10.08 -30.09
N ASP A 386 18.10 -8.87 -29.62
CA ASP A 386 19.48 -8.40 -29.40
C ASP A 386 19.58 -7.80 -28.00
N GLU A 387 19.25 -8.58 -26.97
CA GLU A 387 19.14 -8.11 -25.59
C GLU A 387 20.44 -7.48 -25.09
N ILE A 388 21.55 -8.17 -25.31
CA ILE A 388 22.86 -7.79 -24.78
C ILE A 388 23.88 -7.80 -25.90
N TRP A 389 24.50 -6.65 -26.13
CA TRP A 389 25.65 -6.51 -27.02
C TRP A 389 26.94 -6.29 -26.24
N ASN A 390 28.01 -7.02 -26.58
CA ASN A 390 29.30 -6.95 -25.88
C ASN A 390 30.46 -6.94 -26.89
N ASP A 391 31.08 -5.78 -27.08
CA ASP A 391 32.13 -5.55 -28.10
C ASP A 391 33.49 -5.12 -27.50
N ASP A 392 33.58 -5.01 -26.17
CA ASP A 392 34.81 -4.59 -25.47
C ASP A 392 35.44 -5.68 -24.59
N ASN A 393 35.03 -6.94 -24.78
CA ASN A 393 35.42 -8.09 -23.95
C ASN A 393 35.03 -7.91 -22.47
N SER A 394 33.90 -7.24 -22.20
CA SER A 394 33.34 -7.17 -20.86
C SER A 394 32.96 -8.54 -20.32
N THR A 395 33.03 -8.70 -19.01
CA THR A 395 32.47 -9.87 -18.33
C THR A 395 31.02 -9.56 -17.96
N ILE A 396 30.10 -10.44 -18.33
CA ILE A 396 28.68 -10.32 -18.02
C ILE A 396 28.29 -11.63 -17.34
N THR A 397 27.98 -11.55 -16.04
CA THR A 397 27.51 -12.69 -15.26
C THR A 397 26.02 -12.54 -15.05
N ILE A 398 25.27 -13.57 -15.49
CA ILE A 398 23.82 -13.59 -15.48
C ILE A 398 23.37 -14.89 -14.81
N THR A 399 22.51 -14.81 -13.81
CA THR A 399 21.96 -15.97 -13.10
C THR A 399 20.49 -15.73 -12.74
N TYR A 400 19.70 -16.80 -12.63
CA TYR A 400 18.28 -16.76 -12.23
C TYR A 400 17.47 -15.73 -13.02
N SER A 401 17.73 -15.57 -14.31
CA SER A 401 17.18 -14.48 -15.12
C SER A 401 16.55 -15.01 -16.40
N ASN A 402 15.57 -14.30 -16.96
CA ASN A 402 14.93 -14.64 -18.24
C ASN A 402 15.44 -13.72 -19.35
N ILE A 403 16.14 -14.28 -20.34
CA ILE A 403 16.79 -13.50 -21.41
C ILE A 403 16.61 -14.22 -22.74
N GLN A 404 16.12 -13.49 -23.73
CA GLN A 404 16.02 -14.01 -25.08
C GLN A 404 17.40 -14.36 -25.67
N GLY A 405 17.51 -15.53 -26.30
CA GLY A 405 18.75 -15.96 -26.97
C GLY A 405 19.65 -16.90 -26.15
N SER A 406 19.06 -17.58 -25.16
CA SER A 406 19.64 -18.71 -24.43
C SER A 406 20.97 -18.38 -23.74
N TRP A 407 20.99 -17.30 -22.96
CA TRP A 407 22.20 -16.84 -22.27
C TRP A 407 22.66 -17.81 -21.17
N PRO A 408 23.96 -18.15 -21.12
CA PRO A 408 24.46 -19.10 -20.15
C PRO A 408 24.44 -18.52 -18.73
N GLY A 409 24.19 -19.38 -17.75
CA GLY A 409 24.15 -19.02 -16.34
C GLY A 409 23.38 -20.05 -15.53
N GLU A 410 23.53 -20.01 -14.22
CA GLU A 410 22.73 -20.82 -13.31
C GLU A 410 21.26 -20.41 -13.42
N SER A 411 20.38 -21.38 -13.66
CA SER A 411 18.92 -21.21 -13.70
C SER A 411 18.41 -20.07 -14.60
N ASN A 412 19.14 -19.73 -15.66
CA ASN A 412 18.62 -18.79 -16.67
C ASN A 412 17.56 -19.46 -17.54
N ILE A 413 16.56 -18.67 -17.92
CA ILE A 413 15.42 -19.06 -18.75
C ILE A 413 15.50 -18.31 -20.09
N ASP A 414 15.02 -18.94 -21.15
CA ASP A 414 14.79 -18.33 -22.47
C ASP A 414 13.40 -18.75 -22.95
N ALA A 415 12.39 -18.07 -22.42
CA ALA A 415 10.99 -18.30 -22.71
C ALA A 415 10.21 -17.00 -22.61
N ASP A 416 9.10 -16.89 -23.34
CA ASP A 416 8.24 -15.71 -23.29
C ASP A 416 7.84 -15.42 -21.82
N PRO A 417 8.16 -14.22 -21.27
CA PRO A 417 7.78 -13.86 -19.91
C PRO A 417 6.26 -13.70 -19.74
N LEU A 418 5.48 -13.70 -20.83
CA LEU A 418 4.01 -13.57 -20.78
C LEU A 418 3.57 -12.30 -20.04
N PHE A 419 4.06 -11.15 -20.48
CA PHE A 419 3.58 -9.86 -19.99
C PHE A 419 2.10 -9.64 -20.33
N VAL A 420 1.35 -8.94 -19.47
CA VAL A 420 -0.07 -8.59 -19.69
C VAL A 420 -0.25 -7.80 -20.99
N GLU A 421 0.47 -6.69 -21.16
CA GLU A 421 0.41 -5.86 -22.38
C GLU A 421 1.69 -5.04 -22.57
N PRO A 422 2.66 -5.49 -23.39
CA PRO A 422 3.89 -4.74 -23.64
C PRO A 422 3.63 -3.36 -24.28
N GLY A 423 4.40 -2.35 -23.85
CA GLY A 423 4.32 -0.99 -24.39
C GLY A 423 4.82 -0.88 -25.84
N TYR A 424 4.39 0.17 -26.54
CA TYR A 424 4.74 0.40 -27.95
C TYR A 424 4.82 1.90 -28.31
N TRP A 425 5.55 2.20 -29.40
CA TRP A 425 5.56 3.54 -30.00
C TRP A 425 4.39 3.69 -30.98
N ASP A 426 3.58 4.74 -30.82
CA ASP A 426 2.49 5.03 -31.75
C ASP A 426 3.00 5.59 -33.10
N ALA A 427 2.08 5.78 -34.05
CA ALA A 427 2.40 6.30 -35.38
C ALA A 427 2.98 7.73 -35.38
N ASN A 428 2.86 8.47 -34.27
CA ASN A 428 3.38 9.82 -34.09
C ASN A 428 4.74 9.85 -33.38
N GLY A 429 5.28 8.68 -33.01
CA GLY A 429 6.50 8.59 -32.22
C GLY A 429 6.31 9.03 -30.78
N VAL A 430 5.12 8.80 -30.22
CA VAL A 430 4.83 8.92 -28.78
C VAL A 430 4.87 7.52 -28.17
N TRP A 431 5.59 7.37 -27.06
CA TRP A 431 5.65 6.12 -26.30
C TRP A 431 4.35 5.93 -25.51
N ILE A 432 3.72 4.78 -25.69
CA ILE A 432 2.56 4.32 -24.90
C ILE A 432 3.08 3.26 -23.93
N GLU A 433 3.00 3.57 -22.63
CA GLU A 433 3.43 2.65 -21.58
C GLU A 433 2.58 1.39 -21.59
N GLY A 434 3.22 0.25 -21.36
CA GLY A 434 2.55 -1.05 -21.24
C GLY A 434 2.37 -1.48 -19.79
N ASP A 435 1.73 -2.63 -19.64
CA ASP A 435 1.63 -3.41 -18.41
C ASP A 435 2.61 -4.60 -18.48
N TYR A 436 3.66 -4.52 -17.66
CA TYR A 436 4.75 -5.49 -17.59
C TYR A 436 4.60 -6.47 -16.43
N HIS A 437 3.43 -6.55 -15.80
CA HIS A 437 3.10 -7.65 -14.91
C HIS A 437 3.08 -8.98 -15.66
N LEU A 438 3.37 -10.06 -14.94
CA LEU A 438 3.38 -11.42 -15.47
C LEU A 438 1.95 -12.00 -15.45
N LEU A 439 1.59 -12.74 -16.50
CA LEU A 439 0.40 -13.60 -16.49
C LEU A 439 0.70 -14.87 -15.70
N VAL A 440 -0.34 -15.49 -15.10
CA VAL A 440 -0.24 -16.63 -14.17
C VAL A 440 0.52 -17.86 -14.69
N ASP A 441 0.60 -18.05 -16.01
CA ASP A 441 1.35 -19.17 -16.63
C ASP A 441 2.80 -18.80 -16.98
N SER A 442 3.29 -17.65 -16.53
CA SER A 442 4.62 -17.16 -16.86
C SER A 442 5.71 -18.09 -16.30
N PRO A 443 6.74 -18.42 -17.09
CA PRO A 443 7.89 -19.17 -16.59
C PRO A 443 8.77 -18.36 -15.64
N CYS A 444 8.50 -17.06 -15.45
CA CYS A 444 9.23 -16.18 -14.55
C CYS A 444 8.70 -16.20 -13.11
N ILE A 445 7.50 -16.74 -12.90
CA ILE A 445 6.89 -16.81 -11.56
C ILE A 445 7.63 -17.83 -10.70
N ASP A 446 7.97 -17.47 -9.47
CA ASP A 446 8.70 -18.26 -8.47
C ASP A 446 10.07 -18.83 -8.95
N ALA A 447 10.61 -18.26 -10.02
CA ALA A 447 11.76 -18.83 -10.72
C ALA A 447 13.09 -18.12 -10.43
N GLY A 448 13.08 -17.11 -9.55
CA GLY A 448 14.26 -16.35 -9.16
C GLY A 448 15.21 -17.12 -8.23
N ASP A 449 16.22 -16.42 -7.75
CA ASP A 449 17.25 -16.95 -6.85
C ASP A 449 16.63 -17.44 -5.53
N PRO A 450 16.67 -18.76 -5.23
CA PRO A 450 16.06 -19.32 -4.02
C PRO A 450 16.80 -18.93 -2.73
N ASP A 451 18.02 -18.42 -2.84
CA ASP A 451 18.81 -17.92 -1.71
C ASP A 451 18.70 -16.40 -1.55
N TYR A 452 17.83 -15.74 -2.33
CA TYR A 452 17.60 -14.31 -2.21
C TYR A 452 17.02 -13.94 -0.85
N VAL A 453 17.67 -12.99 -0.17
CA VAL A 453 17.24 -12.49 1.14
C VAL A 453 16.85 -11.02 0.98
N ALA A 454 15.55 -10.77 0.97
CA ALA A 454 14.99 -9.42 0.97
C ALA A 454 15.42 -8.62 2.21
N GLU A 455 15.71 -7.34 2.03
CA GLU A 455 15.85 -6.42 3.15
C GLU A 455 14.49 -6.23 3.87
N PRO A 456 14.47 -5.83 5.16
CA PRO A 456 13.22 -5.64 5.88
C PRO A 456 12.29 -4.62 5.20
N ASN A 457 11.07 -5.04 4.86
CA ASN A 457 10.08 -4.25 4.10
C ASN A 457 10.53 -3.91 2.67
N GLU A 458 11.43 -4.69 2.07
CA GLU A 458 11.68 -4.59 0.64
C GLU A 458 10.42 -4.96 -0.12
N THR A 459 10.03 -4.06 -1.03
CA THR A 459 8.88 -4.22 -1.88
C THR A 459 9.30 -4.24 -3.34
N ASP A 460 8.50 -4.90 -4.18
CA ASP A 460 8.56 -4.76 -5.62
C ASP A 460 8.16 -3.34 -6.08
N LEU A 461 8.06 -3.15 -7.39
CA LEU A 461 7.72 -1.84 -7.97
C LEU A 461 6.27 -1.39 -7.69
N ASP A 462 5.36 -2.32 -7.40
CA ASP A 462 3.96 -2.06 -7.03
C ASP A 462 3.79 -1.77 -5.53
N GLY A 463 4.84 -1.96 -4.73
CA GLY A 463 4.80 -1.82 -3.27
C GLY A 463 4.34 -3.08 -2.55
N LYS A 464 4.29 -4.23 -3.23
CA LYS A 464 4.00 -5.55 -2.65
C LYS A 464 5.29 -6.16 -2.06
N PRO A 465 5.21 -7.05 -1.05
CA PRO A 465 6.39 -7.76 -0.55
C PRO A 465 7.20 -8.38 -1.69
N ARG A 466 8.53 -8.26 -1.65
CA ARG A 466 9.42 -8.75 -2.72
C ARG A 466 9.64 -10.27 -2.71
N VAL A 467 9.29 -10.92 -1.61
CA VAL A 467 9.42 -12.37 -1.41
C VAL A 467 8.12 -12.83 -0.76
N ILE A 468 7.46 -13.78 -1.40
CA ILE A 468 6.17 -14.35 -1.00
C ILE A 468 6.40 -15.84 -0.81
N GLY A 469 6.03 -16.41 0.34
CA GLY A 469 6.26 -17.83 0.60
C GLY A 469 7.74 -18.30 0.67
N GLY A 470 8.70 -17.35 0.64
CA GLY A 470 10.13 -17.65 0.49
C GLY A 470 10.59 -17.84 -0.96
N LEU A 471 9.70 -17.58 -1.92
CA LEU A 471 9.96 -17.59 -3.36
C LEU A 471 10.01 -16.15 -3.88
N ILE A 472 10.61 -16.00 -5.07
CA ILE A 472 10.76 -14.71 -5.73
C ILE A 472 10.61 -14.86 -7.23
N ASP A 473 9.83 -13.96 -7.83
CA ASP A 473 9.66 -13.84 -9.28
C ASP A 473 10.91 -13.26 -9.94
N ILE A 474 11.16 -13.65 -11.19
CA ILE A 474 12.13 -12.97 -12.05
C ILE A 474 11.49 -11.68 -12.57
N GLY A 475 12.15 -10.54 -12.41
CA GLY A 475 11.69 -9.23 -12.90
C GLY A 475 11.31 -8.25 -11.79
N ALA A 476 10.79 -7.08 -12.16
CA ALA A 476 10.54 -5.96 -11.26
C ALA A 476 9.25 -6.02 -10.43
N TYR A 477 8.35 -6.95 -10.78
CA TYR A 477 7.05 -7.14 -10.12
C TYR A 477 6.99 -8.53 -9.50
N GLU A 478 6.25 -8.64 -8.41
CA GLU A 478 5.96 -9.88 -7.70
C GLU A 478 4.48 -10.22 -7.86
N LEU A 479 4.18 -11.46 -8.29
CA LEU A 479 2.83 -11.98 -8.38
C LEU A 479 2.51 -12.81 -7.12
N ASN A 480 1.45 -12.42 -6.42
CA ASN A 480 0.89 -13.23 -5.34
C ASN A 480 -0.10 -14.25 -5.91
N HIS A 481 0.01 -15.52 -5.54
CA HIS A 481 -1.01 -16.51 -5.85
C HIS A 481 -2.15 -16.42 -4.83
N ILE A 482 -3.37 -16.13 -5.31
CA ILE A 482 -4.55 -16.07 -4.45
C ILE A 482 -4.73 -17.41 -3.70
N PRO A 483 -4.89 -17.40 -2.38
CA PRO A 483 -5.00 -18.63 -1.61
C PRO A 483 -6.32 -19.34 -1.89
N VAL A 484 -6.37 -20.64 -1.62
CA VAL A 484 -7.55 -21.48 -1.86
C VAL A 484 -8.16 -21.88 -0.53
N ALA A 485 -9.39 -21.42 -0.28
CA ALA A 485 -10.19 -21.89 0.85
C ALA A 485 -10.75 -23.29 0.58
N ASP A 486 -10.60 -24.17 1.56
CA ASP A 486 -11.27 -25.45 1.67
C ASP A 486 -11.97 -25.50 3.03
N ALA A 487 -13.29 -25.36 3.03
CA ALA A 487 -14.14 -25.38 4.22
C ALA A 487 -14.36 -26.79 4.79
N GLY A 488 -13.78 -27.81 4.15
CA GLY A 488 -13.91 -29.21 4.49
C GLY A 488 -15.22 -29.84 4.00
N PRO A 489 -15.42 -31.14 4.28
CA PRO A 489 -16.60 -31.85 3.83
C PRO A 489 -17.86 -31.43 4.59
N GLU A 490 -19.01 -31.62 3.96
CA GLU A 490 -20.33 -31.50 4.59
C GLU A 490 -20.42 -32.33 5.88
N LYS A 491 -21.15 -31.81 6.87
CA LYS A 491 -21.28 -32.47 8.19
C LYS A 491 -22.73 -32.66 8.56
N VAL A 492 -23.02 -33.83 9.14
CA VAL A 492 -24.31 -34.10 9.79
C VAL A 492 -24.09 -34.10 11.29
N VAL A 493 -24.87 -33.29 12.02
CA VAL A 493 -24.77 -33.17 13.48
C VAL A 493 -26.12 -33.34 14.15
N GLU A 494 -26.09 -33.89 15.36
CA GLU A 494 -27.28 -33.99 16.20
C GLU A 494 -27.66 -32.61 16.73
N CYS A 495 -28.95 -32.29 16.66
CA CYS A 495 -29.50 -31.04 17.15
C CYS A 495 -29.39 -30.93 18.69
N VAL A 496 -29.20 -29.69 19.12
CA VAL A 496 -29.30 -29.24 20.50
C VAL A 496 -29.94 -27.84 20.44
N CYS A 497 -31.18 -27.76 19.99
CA CYS A 497 -31.91 -26.50 19.96
C CYS A 497 -32.76 -26.30 21.23
N ASN A 498 -33.41 -25.15 21.39
CA ASN A 498 -34.24 -24.85 22.56
C ASN A 498 -33.54 -24.98 23.93
N THR A 499 -32.19 -25.00 23.96
CA THR A 499 -31.37 -24.99 25.18
C THR A 499 -30.39 -23.83 25.12
N ASN A 500 -29.82 -23.46 26.28
CA ASN A 500 -28.78 -22.43 26.33
C ASN A 500 -27.44 -22.88 25.72
N ASP A 501 -27.27 -24.19 25.46
CA ASP A 501 -26.00 -24.75 24.98
C ASP A 501 -25.87 -24.67 23.44
N GLY A 502 -27.00 -24.73 22.71
CA GLY A 502 -27.07 -24.64 21.25
C GLY A 502 -26.39 -25.81 20.51
N THR A 503 -26.64 -25.93 19.21
CA THR A 503 -25.96 -26.92 18.35
C THR A 503 -24.56 -26.42 18.01
N LYS A 504 -23.54 -27.09 18.55
CA LYS A 504 -22.13 -26.76 18.33
C LYS A 504 -21.53 -27.54 17.19
N VAL A 505 -20.78 -26.85 16.34
CA VAL A 505 -20.13 -27.42 15.15
C VAL A 505 -18.67 -27.01 15.16
N THR A 506 -17.77 -27.98 15.14
CA THR A 506 -16.35 -27.73 14.87
C THR A 506 -16.15 -27.70 13.36
N LEU A 507 -15.72 -26.55 12.85
CA LEU A 507 -15.36 -26.33 11.44
C LEU A 507 -13.93 -26.78 11.22
N ASP A 508 -13.58 -27.11 9.97
CA ASP A 508 -12.24 -27.59 9.64
C ASP A 508 -11.80 -27.05 8.28
N GLY A 509 -11.02 -25.98 8.34
CA GLY A 509 -10.45 -25.30 7.18
C GLY A 509 -9.02 -25.72 6.89
N THR A 510 -8.49 -26.76 7.56
CA THR A 510 -7.07 -27.12 7.49
C THR A 510 -6.63 -27.64 6.13
N GLY A 511 -7.57 -27.95 5.23
CA GLY A 511 -7.30 -28.26 3.83
C GLY A 511 -7.01 -27.03 2.97
N SER A 512 -7.26 -25.81 3.49
CA SER A 512 -6.96 -24.57 2.78
C SER A 512 -5.45 -24.45 2.61
N TYR A 513 -5.03 -23.99 1.45
CA TYR A 513 -3.62 -23.86 1.12
C TYR A 513 -3.36 -22.60 0.32
N ASP A 514 -2.13 -22.14 0.43
CA ASP A 514 -1.57 -21.11 -0.42
C ASP A 514 -0.49 -21.75 -1.30
N THR A 515 -0.37 -21.31 -2.55
CA THR A 515 0.59 -21.91 -3.50
C THR A 515 2.01 -21.44 -3.18
N ASP A 516 2.15 -20.21 -2.71
CA ASP A 516 3.42 -19.60 -2.34
C ASP A 516 3.92 -20.19 -1.02
N GLY A 517 2.99 -20.61 -0.15
CA GLY A 517 3.28 -21.20 1.15
C GLY A 517 3.16 -20.18 2.29
N ASP A 518 2.46 -19.08 2.05
CA ASP A 518 2.20 -18.05 3.04
C ASP A 518 1.32 -18.54 4.19
N LEU A 519 1.45 -17.84 5.33
CA LEU A 519 0.66 -18.15 6.51
C LEU A 519 -0.76 -17.62 6.36
N LEU A 520 -1.72 -18.56 6.32
CA LEU A 520 -3.13 -18.23 6.19
C LEU A 520 -3.78 -17.74 7.49
N THR A 521 -4.65 -16.73 7.34
CA THR A 521 -5.69 -16.36 8.28
C THR A 521 -7.05 -16.85 7.77
N TYR A 522 -8.01 -17.08 8.68
CA TYR A 522 -9.26 -17.79 8.37
C TYR A 522 -10.44 -17.02 8.92
N THR A 523 -11.40 -16.69 8.05
CA THR A 523 -12.65 -16.02 8.42
C THR A 523 -13.83 -16.88 8.01
N TRP A 524 -14.57 -17.35 9.03
CA TRP A 524 -15.79 -18.12 8.85
C TRP A 524 -17.00 -17.21 9.05
N THR A 525 -17.99 -17.29 8.17
CA THR A 525 -19.26 -16.56 8.27
C THR A 525 -20.43 -17.49 8.05
N GLY A 526 -21.55 -17.22 8.71
CA GLY A 526 -22.76 -18.04 8.59
C GLY A 526 -23.77 -17.77 9.70
N PRO A 527 -24.86 -18.55 9.75
CA PRO A 527 -25.94 -18.43 10.75
C PRO A 527 -25.53 -19.04 12.10
N PHE A 528 -24.50 -18.48 12.72
CA PHE A 528 -24.02 -18.87 14.05
C PHE A 528 -23.69 -17.65 14.91
N VAL A 529 -23.76 -17.85 16.23
CA VAL A 529 -23.48 -16.82 17.24
C VAL A 529 -22.01 -16.39 17.15
N GLU A 530 -21.76 -15.08 17.22
CA GLU A 530 -20.40 -14.48 17.09
C GLU A 530 -19.77 -14.68 15.70
N SER A 531 -20.57 -14.64 14.63
CA SER A 531 -20.08 -14.51 13.25
C SER A 531 -19.47 -13.12 12.98
N PRO A 532 -18.23 -13.01 12.45
CA PRO A 532 -17.37 -14.09 11.96
C PRO A 532 -16.52 -14.78 13.05
N ALA A 533 -16.28 -16.09 12.87
CA ALA A 533 -15.32 -16.86 13.67
C ALA A 533 -13.94 -16.94 13.00
N GLN A 534 -12.88 -17.07 13.81
CA GLN A 534 -11.49 -17.01 13.36
C GLN A 534 -10.73 -18.32 13.62
N GLY A 535 -9.73 -18.61 12.78
CA GLY A 535 -8.82 -19.76 12.89
C GLY A 535 -9.20 -20.94 12.01
N ALA A 536 -8.28 -21.92 11.90
CA ALA A 536 -8.46 -23.06 11.00
C ALA A 536 -9.53 -24.05 11.48
N THR A 537 -9.71 -24.23 12.80
CA THR A 537 -10.66 -25.22 13.37
C THR A 537 -11.55 -24.65 14.48
N PRO A 538 -12.28 -23.54 14.24
CA PRO A 538 -13.12 -22.95 15.27
C PRO A 538 -14.32 -23.85 15.56
N THR A 539 -14.82 -23.76 16.79
CA THR A 539 -16.12 -24.34 17.15
C THR A 539 -17.13 -23.23 17.30
N VAL A 540 -18.19 -23.27 16.49
CA VAL A 540 -19.26 -22.27 16.45
C VAL A 540 -20.56 -22.86 17.00
N THR A 541 -21.48 -21.99 17.44
CA THR A 541 -22.81 -22.39 17.91
C THR A 541 -23.87 -21.81 16.97
N LEU A 542 -24.64 -22.67 16.29
CA LEU A 542 -25.67 -22.25 15.32
C LEU A 542 -26.76 -21.43 16.01
N GLU A 543 -27.26 -20.37 15.36
CA GLU A 543 -28.22 -19.42 15.98
C GLU A 543 -29.55 -20.08 16.36
N ASP A 544 -30.11 -20.90 15.47
CA ASP A 544 -31.33 -21.67 15.75
C ASP A 544 -31.00 -23.09 16.23
N GLY A 545 -29.98 -23.71 15.65
CA GLY A 545 -29.51 -25.07 15.97
C GLY A 545 -30.56 -26.18 15.80
N CYS A 546 -31.74 -25.87 15.27
CA CYS A 546 -32.83 -26.80 15.00
C CYS A 546 -32.54 -27.66 13.77
N PRO A 547 -33.22 -28.81 13.58
CA PRO A 547 -33.13 -29.59 12.36
C PRO A 547 -33.32 -28.75 11.09
N GLY A 548 -32.38 -28.85 10.16
CA GLY A 548 -32.30 -27.98 8.98
C GLY A 548 -30.91 -27.95 8.36
N GLU A 549 -30.78 -27.24 7.25
CA GLU A 549 -29.51 -27.05 6.54
C GLU A 549 -28.96 -25.65 6.83
N TYR A 550 -27.68 -25.57 7.20
CA TYR A 550 -26.97 -24.34 7.51
C TYR A 550 -25.75 -24.24 6.61
N VAL A 551 -25.66 -23.18 5.82
CA VAL A 551 -24.50 -22.90 4.97
C VAL A 551 -23.53 -22.01 5.73
N ILE A 552 -22.29 -22.46 5.86
CA ILE A 552 -21.20 -21.72 6.48
C ILE A 552 -20.12 -21.52 5.43
N THR A 553 -19.63 -20.29 5.31
CA THR A 553 -18.66 -19.88 4.30
C THR A 553 -17.30 -19.63 4.95
N LEU A 554 -16.24 -20.17 4.35
CA LEU A 554 -14.85 -19.87 4.66
C LEU A 554 -14.26 -18.94 3.59
N VAL A 555 -13.56 -17.90 4.05
CA VAL A 555 -12.58 -17.15 3.27
C VAL A 555 -11.24 -17.22 4.02
N VAL A 556 -10.15 -17.50 3.31
CA VAL A 556 -8.79 -17.45 3.85
C VAL A 556 -8.02 -16.28 3.22
N ASN A 557 -7.05 -15.73 3.95
CA ASN A 557 -6.22 -14.61 3.50
C ASN A 557 -4.76 -14.87 3.86
N ASP A 558 -3.86 -14.66 2.91
CA ASP A 558 -2.40 -14.91 3.01
C ASP A 558 -1.60 -13.73 3.59
N GLY A 559 -2.26 -12.61 3.90
CA GLY A 559 -1.65 -11.35 4.30
C GLY A 559 -1.69 -10.27 3.22
N THR A 560 -2.02 -10.63 1.97
CA THR A 560 -2.12 -9.74 0.82
C THR A 560 -3.51 -9.77 0.18
N GLU A 561 -4.09 -10.94 -0.07
CA GLU A 561 -5.36 -11.11 -0.78
C GLU A 561 -6.29 -12.18 -0.15
N ASP A 562 -7.60 -12.01 -0.36
CA ASP A 562 -8.63 -12.94 0.09
C ASP A 562 -8.88 -14.03 -0.96
N SER A 563 -9.08 -15.26 -0.51
CA SER A 563 -9.53 -16.37 -1.36
C SER A 563 -10.94 -16.14 -1.91
N ALA A 564 -11.28 -16.85 -2.98
CA ALA A 564 -12.68 -17.09 -3.29
C ALA A 564 -13.38 -17.77 -2.08
N PRO A 565 -14.65 -17.46 -1.78
CA PRO A 565 -15.38 -18.11 -0.70
C PRO A 565 -15.61 -19.59 -0.99
N ASN A 566 -15.49 -20.42 0.03
CA ASN A 566 -15.80 -21.84 -0.02
C ASN A 566 -16.89 -22.18 1.02
N ASP A 567 -17.98 -22.80 0.57
CA ASP A 567 -19.12 -23.12 1.43
C ASP A 567 -19.05 -24.57 1.92
N VAL A 568 -19.40 -24.77 3.19
CA VAL A 568 -19.69 -26.08 3.78
C VAL A 568 -21.13 -26.12 4.27
N MET A 569 -21.84 -27.19 3.91
CA MET A 569 -23.19 -27.45 4.39
C MET A 569 -23.15 -28.25 5.69
N ILE A 570 -23.85 -27.75 6.71
CA ILE A 570 -24.11 -28.45 7.96
C ILE A 570 -25.57 -28.87 8.00
N THR A 571 -25.83 -30.16 7.98
CA THR A 571 -27.17 -30.73 8.15
C THR A 571 -27.37 -31.07 9.62
N VAL A 572 -28.30 -30.37 10.26
CA VAL A 572 -28.71 -30.67 11.62
C VAL A 572 -29.90 -31.63 11.57
N VAL A 573 -29.82 -32.73 12.32
CA VAL A 573 -30.86 -33.76 12.40
C VAL A 573 -31.21 -34.05 13.85
N ASP A 574 -32.41 -34.58 14.05
CA ASP A 574 -32.87 -35.10 15.33
C ASP A 574 -33.08 -36.61 15.21
N THR A 575 -32.20 -37.36 15.86
CA THR A 575 -32.22 -38.83 15.88
C THR A 575 -32.56 -39.38 17.25
N THR A 576 -32.79 -38.52 18.25
CA THR A 576 -33.05 -38.92 19.63
C THR A 576 -34.54 -38.98 19.92
N THR A 577 -34.97 -39.94 20.73
CA THR A 577 -36.37 -40.05 21.16
C THR A 577 -36.68 -39.12 22.33
N PRO A 578 -37.93 -38.63 22.49
CA PRO A 578 -38.30 -37.78 23.61
C PRO A 578 -38.10 -38.47 24.97
N GLU A 579 -37.63 -37.72 25.96
CA GLU A 579 -37.68 -38.14 27.35
C GLU A 579 -39.13 -38.08 27.85
N PHE A 580 -39.68 -39.21 28.28
CA PHE A 580 -41.09 -39.34 28.62
C PHE A 580 -41.28 -40.05 29.97
N ALA A 581 -42.00 -39.39 30.88
CA ALA A 581 -42.46 -39.96 32.14
C ALA A 581 -43.98 -39.84 32.26
N LEU A 582 -44.63 -40.95 32.64
CA LEU A 582 -46.09 -41.06 32.73
C LEU A 582 -46.50 -41.48 34.14
N SER A 583 -47.51 -40.83 34.68
CA SER A 583 -48.20 -41.21 35.92
C SER A 583 -49.71 -41.08 35.76
N VAL A 584 -50.47 -41.72 36.65
CA VAL A 584 -51.94 -41.75 36.62
C VAL A 584 -52.49 -41.54 38.02
N ASN A 585 -53.61 -40.81 38.13
CA ASN A 585 -54.29 -40.59 39.40
C ASN A 585 -55.81 -40.75 39.24
N PRO A 586 -56.50 -41.52 40.09
CA PRO A 586 -55.94 -42.38 41.15
C PRO A 586 -55.23 -43.62 40.58
N THR A 587 -54.19 -44.09 41.28
CA THR A 587 -53.53 -45.39 40.98
C THR A 587 -54.32 -46.57 41.53
N THR A 588 -55.32 -46.33 42.37
CA THR A 588 -56.14 -47.35 43.04
C THR A 588 -57.63 -46.98 43.01
N LEU A 589 -58.50 -47.91 42.64
CA LEU A 589 -59.95 -47.74 42.65
C LEU A 589 -60.57 -48.54 43.79
N TRP A 590 -61.04 -47.85 44.84
CA TRP A 590 -61.68 -48.46 46.00
C TRP A 590 -62.85 -47.59 46.51
N PRO A 591 -63.96 -48.19 46.99
CA PRO A 591 -64.30 -49.63 46.94
C PRO A 591 -64.67 -50.12 45.53
N PRO A 592 -64.56 -51.43 45.23
CA PRO A 592 -64.96 -52.04 43.96
C PRO A 592 -66.50 -52.03 43.84
N ASN A 593 -67.05 -50.85 43.61
CA ASN A 593 -68.48 -50.54 43.67
C ASN A 593 -69.13 -50.45 42.29
N HIS A 594 -68.48 -50.98 41.26
CA HIS A 594 -68.92 -51.01 39.86
C HIS A 594 -69.06 -49.62 39.19
N LYS A 595 -68.64 -48.54 39.86
CA LYS A 595 -68.71 -47.18 39.30
C LYS A 595 -67.53 -46.90 38.39
N MET A 596 -67.77 -46.10 37.36
CA MET A 596 -66.71 -45.51 36.55
C MET A 596 -66.00 -44.42 37.34
N VAL A 597 -64.68 -44.50 37.42
CA VAL A 597 -63.82 -43.51 38.05
C VAL A 597 -62.97 -42.86 36.98
N LYS A 598 -62.98 -41.52 36.95
CA LYS A 598 -62.12 -40.75 36.05
C LYS A 598 -60.67 -40.94 36.47
N ILE A 599 -59.82 -41.32 35.53
CA ILE A 599 -58.37 -41.37 35.66
C ILE A 599 -57.80 -40.14 34.98
N THR A 600 -56.97 -39.42 35.70
CA THR A 600 -56.20 -38.29 35.20
C THR A 600 -54.77 -38.77 34.93
N PRO A 601 -54.41 -39.05 33.67
CA PRO A 601 -53.01 -39.21 33.30
C PRO A 601 -52.31 -37.85 33.41
N THR A 602 -51.10 -37.87 33.94
CA THR A 602 -50.18 -36.73 33.99
C THR A 602 -48.83 -37.18 33.46
N TRP A 603 -48.15 -36.31 32.72
CA TRP A 603 -46.85 -36.63 32.15
C TRP A 603 -45.92 -35.43 32.16
N THR A 604 -44.63 -35.73 32.13
CA THR A 604 -43.60 -34.80 31.68
C THR A 604 -43.00 -35.38 30.41
N VAL A 605 -42.95 -34.55 29.38
CA VAL A 605 -42.31 -34.87 28.11
C VAL A 605 -41.38 -33.72 27.77
N SER A 606 -40.17 -34.07 27.37
CA SER A 606 -39.17 -33.11 26.90
C SER A 606 -38.35 -33.77 25.82
N ASP A 607 -38.00 -33.01 24.81
CA ASP A 607 -37.05 -33.42 23.80
C ASP A 607 -36.03 -32.29 23.60
N LYS A 608 -34.82 -32.66 23.17
CA LYS A 608 -33.77 -31.66 22.93
C LYS A 608 -34.09 -30.77 21.75
N CYS A 609 -34.87 -31.27 20.78
CA CYS A 609 -35.05 -30.62 19.51
C CYS A 609 -36.50 -30.34 19.14
N ASP A 610 -37.42 -30.91 19.92
CA ASP A 610 -38.83 -30.58 19.89
C ASP A 610 -39.27 -30.01 21.25
N ALA A 611 -39.65 -28.73 21.24
CA ALA A 611 -40.15 -28.05 22.44
C ALA A 611 -41.50 -28.62 22.93
N MET A 612 -42.26 -29.31 22.07
CA MET A 612 -43.58 -29.86 22.41
C MET A 612 -43.82 -31.23 21.74
N PRO A 613 -43.12 -32.31 22.17
CA PRO A 613 -43.35 -33.63 21.61
C PRO A 613 -44.80 -34.07 21.83
N GLY A 614 -45.41 -34.63 20.79
CA GLY A 614 -46.80 -35.06 20.79
C GLY A 614 -47.00 -36.29 21.67
N VAL A 615 -47.91 -36.19 22.65
CA VAL A 615 -48.28 -37.33 23.52
C VAL A 615 -49.65 -37.87 23.14
N SER A 616 -49.74 -39.17 22.85
CA SER A 616 -50.99 -39.82 22.45
C SER A 616 -51.21 -41.14 23.19
N LEU A 617 -52.48 -41.48 23.45
CA LEU A 617 -52.86 -42.75 24.07
C LEU A 617 -52.71 -43.87 23.04
N VAL A 618 -51.90 -44.88 23.35
CA VAL A 618 -51.69 -46.05 22.49
C VAL A 618 -52.69 -47.14 22.82
N SER A 619 -52.83 -47.49 24.10
CA SER A 619 -53.74 -48.58 24.51
C SER A 619 -54.10 -48.51 26.00
N ILE A 620 -55.23 -49.14 26.34
CA ILE A 620 -55.58 -49.51 27.71
C ILE A 620 -55.87 -51.01 27.70
N SER A 621 -55.12 -51.77 28.49
CA SER A 621 -55.30 -53.22 28.62
C SER A 621 -55.69 -53.60 30.04
N ILE A 622 -56.36 -54.74 30.18
CA ILE A 622 -56.86 -55.28 31.46
C ILE A 622 -56.31 -56.70 31.61
N ASN A 623 -55.79 -57.03 32.78
CA ASN A 623 -55.25 -58.37 33.07
C ASN A 623 -56.33 -59.47 33.27
N GLU A 624 -57.62 -59.10 33.32
CA GLU A 624 -58.76 -60.01 33.44
C GLU A 624 -59.59 -60.03 32.14
N SER A 625 -60.19 -61.17 31.78
CA SER A 625 -61.08 -61.26 30.62
C SER A 625 -62.41 -60.56 30.88
N ASN A 626 -62.89 -59.74 29.92
CA ASN A 626 -64.16 -59.00 29.95
C ASN A 626 -65.39 -59.92 29.76
N THR A 627 -65.38 -61.12 30.37
CA THR A 627 -66.43 -62.14 30.23
C THR A 627 -67.52 -61.90 31.27
N LYS A 628 -68.70 -61.49 30.79
CA LYS A 628 -69.98 -61.32 31.51
C LYS A 628 -70.06 -62.11 32.83
N GLY A 629 -69.75 -61.44 33.94
CA GLY A 629 -70.06 -61.90 35.30
C GLY A 629 -71.38 -61.32 35.76
N ASN A 630 -72.50 -61.97 35.42
CA ASN A 630 -73.75 -62.01 36.17
C ASN A 630 -74.31 -60.68 36.76
N GLY A 631 -74.21 -59.52 36.09
CA GLY A 631 -74.83 -58.28 36.59
C GLY A 631 -74.43 -56.96 35.92
N ARG A 632 -75.03 -56.64 34.76
CA ARG A 632 -75.35 -55.28 34.20
C ARG A 632 -74.34 -54.12 34.42
N THR A 633 -73.43 -53.87 33.46
CA THR A 633 -73.33 -52.65 32.60
C THR A 633 -72.24 -52.86 31.54
N ASP A 634 -72.40 -52.29 30.34
CA ASP A 634 -71.40 -52.35 29.28
C ASP A 634 -70.19 -51.43 29.57
N ASP A 635 -69.02 -51.82 29.05
CA ASP A 635 -67.69 -51.16 29.06
C ASP A 635 -66.97 -51.04 30.43
N ASP A 636 -65.79 -51.69 30.54
CA ASP A 636 -64.86 -51.59 31.70
C ASP A 636 -63.86 -50.43 31.57
N VAL A 637 -63.69 -49.93 30.34
CA VAL A 637 -62.87 -48.79 29.96
C VAL A 637 -63.75 -47.91 29.08
N LYS A 638 -63.89 -46.64 29.44
CA LYS A 638 -64.56 -45.65 28.60
C LYS A 638 -63.63 -44.47 28.38
N ILE A 639 -63.47 -44.08 27.13
CA ILE A 639 -62.74 -42.87 26.73
C ILE A 639 -63.80 -41.84 26.31
N GLY A 640 -63.79 -40.67 26.95
CA GLY A 640 -64.66 -39.56 26.57
C GLY A 640 -64.20 -38.89 25.28
N ASP A 641 -65.10 -38.14 24.62
CA ASP A 641 -64.78 -37.36 23.42
C ASP A 641 -63.70 -36.28 23.69
N ASP A 642 -63.48 -35.94 24.97
CA ASP A 642 -62.45 -35.03 25.46
C ASP A 642 -61.12 -35.74 25.81
N GLY A 643 -61.00 -37.04 25.54
CA GLY A 643 -59.84 -37.87 25.88
C GLY A 643 -59.78 -38.30 27.36
N SER A 644 -60.79 -37.98 28.18
CA SER A 644 -60.85 -38.41 29.57
C SER A 644 -60.98 -39.93 29.68
N ILE A 645 -60.09 -40.57 30.44
CA ILE A 645 -60.14 -42.02 30.71
C ILE A 645 -61.04 -42.28 31.92
N TYR A 646 -61.99 -43.19 31.78
CA TYR A 646 -62.81 -43.70 32.88
C TYR A 646 -62.62 -45.21 32.98
N LEU A 647 -62.20 -45.66 34.16
CA LEU A 647 -62.00 -47.07 34.46
C LEU A 647 -63.03 -47.51 35.49
N ARG A 648 -63.57 -48.72 35.32
CA ARG A 648 -64.54 -49.25 36.27
C ARG A 648 -63.86 -49.75 37.54
N ALA A 649 -64.34 -49.30 38.69
CA ALA A 649 -64.00 -49.86 39.99
C ALA A 649 -64.72 -51.21 40.18
N GLU A 650 -64.38 -52.20 39.36
CA GLU A 650 -64.92 -53.56 39.38
C GLU A 650 -63.78 -54.56 39.20
N ARG A 651 -63.99 -55.79 39.69
CA ARG A 651 -63.07 -56.92 39.54
C ARG A 651 -63.85 -58.22 39.54
N SER A 652 -63.25 -59.30 39.04
CA SER A 652 -63.82 -60.64 39.18
C SER A 652 -63.92 -61.05 40.66
N GLY A 653 -65.08 -61.56 41.07
CA GLY A 653 -65.32 -62.00 42.47
C GLY A 653 -64.50 -63.23 42.91
N LYS A 654 -63.77 -63.88 41.99
CA LYS A 654 -62.86 -65.00 42.26
C LYS A 654 -61.41 -64.75 41.78
N GLY A 655 -61.12 -63.55 41.26
CA GLY A 655 -59.83 -63.17 40.67
C GLY A 655 -58.87 -62.49 41.66
N SER A 656 -57.67 -62.15 41.18
CA SER A 656 -56.71 -61.28 41.89
C SER A 656 -57.12 -59.80 41.79
N ASP A 657 -56.23 -58.87 42.17
CA ASP A 657 -56.44 -57.45 41.85
C ASP A 657 -56.65 -57.27 40.33
N ARG A 658 -57.61 -56.45 39.92
CA ARG A 658 -57.74 -56.03 38.51
C ARG A 658 -56.73 -54.92 38.25
N ILE A 659 -55.94 -55.07 37.20
CA ILE A 659 -54.92 -54.10 36.79
C ILE A 659 -55.29 -53.60 35.41
N TYR A 660 -55.53 -52.29 35.33
CA TYR A 660 -55.60 -51.56 34.09
C TYR A 660 -54.20 -51.03 33.77
N THR A 661 -53.65 -51.38 32.61
CA THR A 661 -52.38 -50.84 32.11
C THR A 661 -52.68 -49.83 31.01
N ILE A 662 -52.42 -48.55 31.29
CA ILE A 662 -52.61 -47.43 30.39
C ILE A 662 -51.26 -47.11 29.73
N THR A 663 -51.19 -47.16 28.40
CA THR A 663 -49.96 -46.96 27.63
C THR A 663 -50.09 -45.73 26.76
N TYR A 664 -49.12 -44.82 26.88
CA TYR A 664 -48.97 -43.63 26.05
C TYR A 664 -47.65 -43.67 25.28
N GLN A 665 -47.59 -42.92 24.19
CA GLN A 665 -46.39 -42.68 23.40
C GLN A 665 -46.17 -41.17 23.29
N ALA A 666 -44.92 -40.75 23.48
CA ALA A 666 -44.42 -39.45 23.07
C ALA A 666 -43.71 -39.61 21.72
N VAL A 667 -44.01 -38.73 20.76
CA VAL A 667 -43.39 -38.70 19.42
C VAL A 667 -42.95 -37.26 19.16
N ASP A 668 -41.69 -37.03 18.77
CA ASP A 668 -41.24 -35.72 18.31
C ASP A 668 -41.64 -35.44 16.84
N ASN A 669 -41.39 -34.22 16.38
CA ASN A 669 -41.61 -33.82 14.99
C ASN A 669 -40.79 -34.61 13.96
N SER A 670 -39.68 -35.20 14.37
CA SER A 670 -38.79 -36.02 13.53
C SER A 670 -39.26 -37.47 13.43
N GLY A 671 -40.26 -37.84 14.23
CA GLY A 671 -40.87 -39.16 14.27
C GLY A 671 -40.20 -40.14 15.24
N ASN A 672 -39.20 -39.71 16.02
CA ASN A 672 -38.63 -40.57 17.06
C ASN A 672 -39.62 -40.65 18.23
N ALA A 673 -39.68 -41.81 18.89
CA ALA A 673 -40.73 -42.05 19.86
C ALA A 673 -40.34 -42.90 21.06
N THR A 674 -40.93 -42.54 22.21
CA THR A 674 -40.80 -43.23 23.48
C THR A 674 -42.16 -43.67 24.00
N VAL A 675 -42.29 -44.94 24.37
CA VAL A 675 -43.52 -45.51 24.95
C VAL A 675 -43.36 -45.68 26.47
N ARG A 676 -44.41 -45.35 27.23
CA ARG A 676 -44.52 -45.57 28.68
C ARG A 676 -45.89 -46.09 29.06
N SER A 677 -45.93 -46.89 30.12
CA SER A 677 -47.18 -47.39 30.68
C SER A 677 -47.27 -47.10 32.19
N ALA A 678 -48.48 -46.86 32.67
CA ALA A 678 -48.81 -46.72 34.07
C ALA A 678 -50.01 -47.62 34.43
N THR A 679 -50.10 -48.05 35.68
CA THR A 679 -51.12 -49.00 36.12
C THR A 679 -52.11 -48.39 37.11
N VAL A 680 -53.38 -48.76 36.98
CA VAL A 680 -54.45 -48.48 37.94
C VAL A 680 -54.99 -49.80 38.45
N THR A 681 -55.03 -49.98 39.76
CA THR A 681 -55.39 -51.24 40.40
C THR A 681 -56.77 -51.15 41.05
N VAL A 682 -57.61 -52.16 40.88
CA VAL A 682 -58.81 -52.40 41.70
C VAL A 682 -58.49 -53.54 42.66
N PRO A 683 -58.16 -53.25 43.93
CA PRO A 683 -57.67 -54.27 44.85
C PRO A 683 -58.75 -55.31 45.17
N HIS A 684 -58.31 -56.55 45.43
CA HIS A 684 -59.17 -57.60 45.95
C HIS A 684 -59.74 -57.23 47.33
N ASP A 685 -58.87 -56.73 48.22
CA ASP A 685 -59.20 -56.41 49.61
C ASP A 685 -58.87 -54.94 49.92
N GLN A 686 -59.53 -54.36 50.93
CA GLN A 686 -59.22 -53.01 51.39
C GLN A 686 -57.78 -52.98 51.91
N ARG A 687 -56.90 -52.24 51.24
CA ARG A 687 -55.50 -52.06 51.63
C ARG A 687 -55.28 -50.72 52.29
#